data_AF-A0A5C9CGI3-F1
#
_entry.id   AF-A0A5C9CGI3-F1
#
_cell.length_a   1.000
_cell.length_b   1.000
_cell.length_c   1.000
_cell.angle_alpha   90.00
_cell.angle_beta   90.00
_cell.angle_gamma   90.00
#
_symmetry.space_group_name_H-M   'P 1'
#
loop_
_entity.id
_entity.type
_entity.pdbx_description
1 polymer ?
#
loop_
_entity_poly.entity_id
_entity_poly.type
_entity_poly.pdbx_seq_one_letter_code
_entity_poly.pdbx_strand_id
1 'polypeptide(L)'
;MCGIVGVVSNAPVNQLIYDALLLLQHRGQDAAGIVTQQERKFFMHKAKGMVRDVFRTRNMRSLPGNCGLGQVRYPTAGNAFSEEEAQPFYVNAPFGIVLVHNGNLTNAHALKAELFNADHRHINTESDSEVLLNVLAHEIGETTRGLPLTPADVFDAVRKVHRRIKGSYAVIALIAGHGVLAFRDPHGIRPLCVGRTGETWMLASESVALEGTLHKFERNIDPGEAVFIDLQGQIHAAQCADAPVLNPCIFEFVYLARPDSVLDNISVYQARLNLGETLAKRVISTVPPNEIDVVIPIPESSRPSAAQLAQLLGLPYREGFVKNRYVGRTFIMPGQSVRKKSVRQKLNVIASEFKGRNVLLVDDSIVRGTTSKEIVQMAREAGARKVYMASAAPPVRFPNVYGIDMPTPQELVAHNRTVEEIRQLIGCDALIYQDVDAMKKAIGSLNPAIKGFDASCFDGVYVTGDVTLEDIVRLNSHRVGGDENQEDRENSEALYLTSGYVQPSAEASARRFAGDEDGFTYGRYGNPTVASFEQRLAALEGAPAAISTASGMSAILMMCMGLLKAGDHVICSHSMFGSTIKLIGSDLAKFGVESSFVPQTDVAAWAAAVKPNTRLLFAETPTNPLTEVCDIRALADIAHSAGALLAVDNCFATPALQRPMALGADIVMHSGTKYLDGQGRVMAGALCASQELVTEKFLPVLKSAGMTLAPFNAWVVLKGLETLDIRMQAQSARALALAQWLQDHPSVARVHYPGLSSHPQHALAMTQQSNCGGAVLSFEVKASDEEQARQRAFHVLDSLTLLSLCTNLGDTKTLLAHPASTSHGRLTPAQRQLAGVGQGLIRMAVGLEHIHDIQADLDLGLLSF
;
A
#
# COMPACT_ATOMS: atom_id res chain seq x y z
N MET A 1 -0.82 -2.38 -19.67
CA MET A 1 -0.81 -2.70 -21.11
C MET A 1 0.34 -3.64 -21.45
N CYS A 2 0.25 -4.43 -22.51
CA CYS A 2 1.29 -5.44 -22.79
C CYS A 2 1.74 -5.34 -24.24
N GLY A 3 2.95 -5.81 -24.53
CA GLY A 3 3.39 -6.09 -25.90
C GLY A 3 3.40 -7.60 -26.10
N ILE A 4 2.84 -8.07 -27.20
CA ILE A 4 2.78 -9.50 -27.55
C ILE A 4 3.37 -9.76 -28.93
N VAL A 5 4.01 -10.90 -29.08
CA VAL A 5 4.57 -11.40 -30.35
C VAL A 5 4.33 -12.90 -30.49
N GLY A 6 4.12 -13.37 -31.71
CA GLY A 6 4.08 -14.79 -32.06
C GLY A 6 4.80 -15.03 -33.37
N VAL A 7 5.53 -16.14 -33.47
CA VAL A 7 6.34 -16.48 -34.65
C VAL A 7 6.11 -17.92 -35.05
N VAL A 8 5.95 -18.15 -36.35
CA VAL A 8 5.99 -19.48 -37.00
C VAL A 8 7.08 -19.45 -38.06
N SER A 9 8.04 -20.36 -37.97
CA SER A 9 9.19 -20.43 -38.88
C SER A 9 9.60 -21.88 -39.17
N ASN A 10 10.50 -22.05 -40.13
CA ASN A 10 11.23 -23.29 -40.38
C ASN A 10 12.61 -23.32 -39.67
N ALA A 11 12.96 -22.26 -38.93
CA ALA A 11 14.19 -22.13 -38.16
C ALA A 11 13.90 -21.78 -36.67
N PRO A 12 14.87 -21.94 -35.75
CA PRO A 12 14.67 -21.62 -34.34
C PRO A 12 14.26 -20.15 -34.10
N VAL A 13 13.23 -19.93 -33.28
CA VAL A 13 12.60 -18.61 -33.12
C VAL A 13 12.90 -17.88 -31.81
N ASN A 14 13.56 -18.53 -30.85
CA ASN A 14 13.82 -17.94 -29.53
C ASN A 14 14.50 -16.56 -29.60
N GLN A 15 15.60 -16.43 -30.36
CA GLN A 15 16.33 -15.16 -30.51
C GLN A 15 15.47 -14.12 -31.22
N LEU A 16 14.74 -14.52 -32.26
CA LEU A 16 13.85 -13.63 -33.02
C LEU A 16 12.73 -13.06 -32.13
N ILE A 17 12.13 -13.89 -31.28
CA ILE A 17 11.13 -13.46 -30.30
C ILE A 17 11.76 -12.50 -29.29
N TYR A 18 12.94 -12.82 -28.76
CA TYR A 18 13.66 -11.96 -27.83
C TYR A 18 13.94 -10.56 -28.43
N ASP A 19 14.41 -10.50 -29.67
CA ASP A 19 14.70 -9.24 -30.38
C ASP A 19 13.42 -8.43 -30.63
N ALA A 20 12.33 -9.10 -31.02
CA ALA A 20 11.03 -8.45 -31.17
C ALA A 20 10.50 -7.87 -29.85
N LEU A 21 10.65 -8.59 -28.72
CA LEU A 21 10.25 -8.10 -27.41
C LEU A 21 11.08 -6.90 -26.95
N LEU A 22 12.36 -6.81 -27.30
CA LEU A 22 13.16 -5.60 -27.04
C LEU A 22 12.60 -4.37 -27.77
N LEU A 23 12.10 -4.55 -29.00
CA LEU A 23 11.47 -3.48 -29.78
C LEU A 23 10.11 -3.05 -29.22
N LEU A 24 9.43 -3.95 -28.51
CA LEU A 24 8.16 -3.73 -27.82
C LEU A 24 8.30 -3.39 -26.32
N GLN A 25 9.52 -3.28 -25.80
CA GLN A 25 9.79 -3.09 -24.36
C GLN A 25 9.14 -1.83 -23.77
N HIS A 26 8.82 -0.82 -24.58
CA HIS A 26 8.09 0.37 -24.14
C HIS A 26 6.64 0.06 -23.72
N ARG A 27 6.06 -1.02 -24.23
CA ARG A 27 4.70 -1.47 -23.87
C ARG A 27 4.62 -2.11 -22.49
N GLY A 28 5.75 -2.50 -21.90
CA GLY A 28 5.79 -3.17 -20.61
C GLY A 28 7.21 -3.45 -20.14
N GLN A 29 7.54 -3.15 -18.89
CA GLN A 29 8.88 -3.31 -18.30
C GLN A 29 8.87 -4.09 -16.99
N ASP A 30 7.72 -4.67 -16.64
CA ASP A 30 7.47 -5.28 -15.34
C ASP A 30 7.86 -6.75 -15.30
N ALA A 31 7.53 -7.47 -16.37
CA ALA A 31 7.87 -8.85 -16.58
C ALA A 31 8.01 -9.11 -18.07
N ALA A 32 8.69 -10.20 -18.41
CA ALA A 32 8.76 -10.72 -19.76
C ALA A 32 8.67 -12.24 -19.73
N GLY A 33 8.14 -12.83 -20.80
CA GLY A 33 8.02 -14.27 -20.94
C GLY A 33 8.13 -14.71 -22.39
N ILE A 34 8.79 -15.85 -22.60
CA ILE A 34 8.90 -16.51 -23.91
C ILE A 34 8.52 -17.98 -23.72
N VAL A 35 7.72 -18.47 -24.67
CA VAL A 35 7.45 -19.89 -24.85
C VAL A 35 7.82 -20.29 -26.28
N THR A 36 8.42 -21.46 -26.43
CA THR A 36 8.65 -22.08 -27.74
C THR A 36 8.13 -23.51 -27.74
N GLN A 37 7.84 -24.01 -28.93
CA GLN A 37 7.42 -25.40 -29.14
C GLN A 37 8.45 -26.15 -29.97
N GLN A 38 8.89 -27.29 -29.45
CA GLN A 38 9.59 -28.30 -30.21
C GLN A 38 8.74 -29.58 -30.18
N GLU A 39 8.43 -30.10 -31.36
CA GLU A 39 7.46 -31.19 -31.52
C GLU A 39 6.11 -30.84 -30.86
N ARG A 40 5.71 -31.57 -29.82
CA ARG A 40 4.47 -31.34 -29.04
C ARG A 40 4.72 -30.81 -27.62
N LYS A 41 5.96 -30.41 -27.30
CA LYS A 41 6.34 -29.93 -25.97
C LYS A 41 6.54 -28.43 -25.97
N PHE A 42 6.06 -27.77 -24.92
CA PHE A 42 6.32 -26.36 -24.66
C PHE A 42 7.53 -26.20 -23.74
N PHE A 43 8.36 -25.23 -24.09
CA PHE A 43 9.50 -24.77 -23.32
C PHE A 43 9.25 -23.32 -22.98
N MET A 44 9.16 -22.99 -21.70
CA MET A 44 8.75 -21.66 -21.25
C MET A 44 9.72 -21.12 -20.21
N HIS A 45 10.05 -19.83 -20.34
CA HIS A 45 10.73 -19.06 -19.31
C HIS A 45 10.04 -17.70 -19.20
N LYS A 46 9.62 -17.33 -18.00
CA LYS A 46 9.03 -16.04 -17.68
C LYS A 46 9.53 -15.58 -16.32
N ALA A 47 9.80 -14.29 -16.19
CA ALA A 47 10.20 -13.69 -14.92
C ALA A 47 9.91 -12.18 -14.89
N LYS A 48 10.03 -11.57 -13.70
CA LYS A 48 9.99 -10.12 -13.54
C LYS A 48 11.24 -9.45 -14.12
N GLY A 49 11.07 -8.23 -14.60
CA GLY A 49 12.12 -7.37 -15.13
C GLY A 49 11.99 -7.09 -16.62
N MET A 50 12.97 -6.35 -17.15
CA MET A 50 13.08 -6.09 -18.59
C MET A 50 13.53 -7.37 -19.32
N VAL A 51 13.24 -7.45 -20.62
CA VAL A 51 13.56 -8.60 -21.47
C VAL A 51 15.03 -9.03 -21.32
N ARG A 52 15.95 -8.06 -21.35
CA ARG A 52 17.40 -8.31 -21.18
C ARG A 52 17.80 -8.91 -19.83
N ASP A 53 17.01 -8.63 -18.78
CA ASP A 53 17.30 -9.07 -17.41
C ASP A 53 16.71 -10.48 -17.17
N VAL A 54 15.55 -10.74 -17.79
CA VAL A 54 14.81 -12.00 -17.70
C VAL A 54 15.50 -13.13 -18.48
N PHE A 55 15.99 -12.87 -19.69
CA PHE A 55 16.55 -13.91 -20.57
C PHE A 55 18.07 -13.86 -20.60
N ARG A 56 18.72 -14.72 -19.82
CA ARG A 56 20.16 -14.98 -19.90
C ARG A 56 20.45 -16.11 -20.89
N THR A 57 21.71 -16.27 -21.28
CA THR A 57 22.14 -17.31 -22.23
C THR A 57 21.63 -18.71 -21.89
N ARG A 58 21.58 -19.08 -20.60
CA ARG A 58 21.05 -20.39 -20.17
C ARG A 58 19.55 -20.54 -20.44
N ASN A 59 18.78 -19.48 -20.28
CA ASN A 59 17.33 -19.45 -20.49
C ASN A 59 17.03 -19.53 -21.99
N MET A 60 17.81 -18.82 -22.81
CA MET A 60 17.66 -18.89 -24.27
C MET A 60 17.96 -20.29 -24.83
N ARG A 61 18.94 -20.99 -24.26
CA ARG A 61 19.25 -22.39 -24.62
C ARG A 61 18.15 -23.38 -24.24
N SER A 62 17.34 -23.08 -23.23
CA SER A 62 16.22 -23.92 -22.81
C SER A 62 14.92 -23.62 -23.56
N LEU A 63 14.96 -22.79 -24.61
CA LEU A 63 13.81 -22.43 -25.46
C LEU A 63 14.01 -22.93 -26.91
N PRO A 64 14.10 -24.25 -27.16
CA PRO A 64 14.18 -24.77 -28.52
C PRO A 64 12.83 -24.71 -29.22
N GLY A 65 12.83 -24.64 -30.55
CA GLY A 65 11.62 -24.71 -31.36
C GLY A 65 11.56 -23.66 -32.46
N ASN A 66 10.76 -23.95 -33.48
CA ASN A 66 10.57 -23.08 -34.64
C ASN A 66 9.25 -22.29 -34.59
N CYS A 67 8.54 -22.41 -33.48
CA CYS A 67 7.29 -21.71 -33.23
C CYS A 67 7.26 -21.27 -31.77
N GLY A 68 6.74 -20.08 -31.48
CA GLY A 68 6.74 -19.55 -30.12
C GLY A 68 6.02 -18.23 -29.95
N LEU A 69 5.78 -17.87 -28.69
CA LEU A 69 5.13 -16.62 -28.28
C LEU A 69 6.05 -15.85 -27.33
N GLY A 70 5.89 -14.54 -27.31
CA GLY A 70 6.57 -13.66 -26.37
C GLY A 70 5.63 -12.60 -25.83
N GLN A 71 5.89 -12.16 -24.60
CA GLN A 71 5.15 -11.07 -23.98
C GLN A 71 6.06 -10.18 -23.13
N VAL A 72 5.76 -8.88 -23.11
CA VAL A 72 6.23 -7.91 -22.12
C VAL A 72 5.04 -7.29 -21.38
N ARG A 73 5.10 -7.30 -20.04
CA ARG A 73 4.02 -6.87 -19.16
C ARG A 73 4.25 -5.44 -18.66
N TYR A 74 3.21 -4.61 -18.73
CA TYR A 74 3.07 -3.42 -17.88
C TYR A 74 2.09 -3.78 -16.78
N PRO A 75 2.28 -3.29 -15.54
CA PRO A 75 1.35 -3.58 -14.45
C PRO A 75 -0.07 -3.12 -14.82
N THR A 76 -1.06 -4.00 -14.74
CA THR A 76 -2.48 -3.68 -14.95
C THR A 76 -3.29 -4.08 -13.73
N ALA A 77 -4.63 -4.10 -13.81
CA ALA A 77 -5.46 -4.80 -12.84
C ALA A 77 -4.99 -6.27 -12.70
N GLY A 78 -4.88 -6.74 -11.45
CA GLY A 78 -4.16 -7.97 -11.06
C GLY A 78 -3.10 -7.68 -9.99
N ASN A 79 -2.39 -8.72 -9.53
CA ASN A 79 -1.25 -8.57 -8.63
C ASN A 79 0.03 -8.27 -9.42
N ALA A 80 0.39 -6.99 -9.54
CA ALA A 80 1.63 -6.52 -10.15
C ALA A 80 2.90 -7.15 -9.56
N PHE A 81 2.84 -7.64 -8.32
CA PHE A 81 3.95 -8.28 -7.62
C PHE A 81 3.93 -9.82 -7.74
N SER A 82 2.95 -10.43 -8.42
CA SER A 82 2.99 -11.86 -8.71
C SER A 82 3.79 -12.13 -9.98
N GLU A 83 4.81 -12.98 -9.87
CA GLU A 83 5.53 -13.55 -11.02
C GLU A 83 4.69 -14.61 -11.73
N GLU A 84 3.75 -15.26 -11.02
CA GLU A 84 2.83 -16.24 -11.60
C GLU A 84 1.87 -15.59 -12.61
N GLU A 85 1.55 -14.31 -12.39
CA GLU A 85 0.76 -13.49 -13.31
C GLU A 85 1.54 -13.01 -14.54
N ALA A 86 2.83 -13.31 -14.66
CA ALA A 86 3.55 -13.05 -15.90
C ALA A 86 3.00 -13.96 -17.00
N GLN A 87 2.87 -13.43 -18.21
CA GLN A 87 2.48 -14.22 -19.37
C GLN A 87 3.74 -14.79 -20.05
N PRO A 88 3.65 -15.89 -20.82
CA PRO A 88 2.43 -16.62 -21.23
C PRO A 88 1.78 -17.48 -20.13
N PHE A 89 0.47 -17.75 -20.29
CA PHE A 89 -0.26 -18.75 -19.50
C PHE A 89 -0.44 -20.05 -20.28
N TYR A 90 -0.51 -21.18 -19.59
CA TYR A 90 -0.61 -22.51 -20.18
C TYR A 90 -1.71 -23.36 -19.53
N VAL A 91 -2.44 -24.10 -20.36
CA VAL A 91 -3.30 -25.21 -19.93
C VAL A 91 -2.99 -26.45 -20.76
N ASN A 92 -3.01 -27.62 -20.14
CA ASN A 92 -2.67 -28.88 -20.80
C ASN A 92 -3.81 -29.49 -21.63
N ALA A 93 -5.06 -29.08 -21.41
CA ALA A 93 -6.23 -29.66 -22.07
C ALA A 93 -7.26 -28.60 -22.54
N PRO A 94 -7.79 -28.74 -23.77
CA PRO A 94 -7.45 -29.76 -24.78
C PRO A 94 -6.12 -29.44 -25.48
N PHE A 95 -5.45 -30.48 -26.01
CA PHE A 95 -4.19 -30.45 -26.80
C PHE A 95 -2.93 -29.89 -26.12
N GLY A 96 -3.06 -28.88 -25.26
CA GLY A 96 -1.98 -28.03 -24.78
C GLY A 96 -2.06 -26.67 -25.48
N ILE A 97 -2.45 -25.63 -24.75
CA ILE A 97 -2.65 -24.29 -25.29
C ILE A 97 -1.88 -23.30 -24.42
N VAL A 98 -1.10 -22.44 -25.08
CA VAL A 98 -0.39 -21.33 -24.43
C VAL A 98 -0.89 -20.02 -25.02
N LEU A 99 -1.07 -18.99 -24.19
CA LEU A 99 -1.66 -17.72 -24.65
C LEU A 99 -0.93 -16.50 -24.08
N VAL A 100 -0.79 -15.50 -24.94
CA VAL A 100 -0.39 -14.12 -24.61
C VAL A 100 -1.49 -13.15 -25.04
N HIS A 101 -1.69 -12.11 -24.24
CA HIS A 101 -2.81 -11.19 -24.30
C HIS A 101 -2.36 -9.76 -23.99
N ASN A 102 -2.81 -8.83 -24.83
CA ASN A 102 -2.78 -7.40 -24.55
C ASN A 102 -4.22 -6.86 -24.55
N GLY A 103 -4.71 -6.46 -23.38
CA GLY A 103 -6.09 -5.98 -23.22
C GLY A 103 -6.56 -6.06 -21.78
N ASN A 104 -7.88 -6.02 -21.60
CA ASN A 104 -8.54 -6.25 -20.33
C ASN A 104 -9.97 -6.77 -20.58
N LEU A 105 -10.36 -7.84 -19.88
CA LEU A 105 -11.74 -8.34 -19.91
C LEU A 105 -12.62 -7.63 -18.87
N THR A 106 -13.70 -6.99 -19.31
CA THR A 106 -14.64 -6.24 -18.44
C THR A 106 -15.53 -7.17 -17.62
N ASN A 107 -15.77 -8.39 -18.09
CA ASN A 107 -16.58 -9.41 -17.42
C ASN A 107 -15.76 -10.57 -16.82
N ALA A 108 -14.46 -10.39 -16.58
CA ALA A 108 -13.57 -11.43 -16.06
C ALA A 108 -14.09 -12.13 -14.79
N HIS A 109 -14.65 -11.36 -13.84
CA HIS A 109 -15.19 -11.91 -12.59
C HIS A 109 -16.37 -12.86 -12.83
N ALA A 110 -17.30 -12.48 -13.71
CA ALA A 110 -18.42 -13.33 -14.08
C ALA A 110 -17.94 -14.60 -14.78
N LEU A 111 -16.98 -14.47 -15.70
CA LEU A 111 -16.39 -15.60 -16.41
C LEU A 111 -15.62 -16.54 -15.49
N LYS A 112 -14.92 -16.04 -14.46
CA LYS A 112 -14.24 -16.88 -13.47
C LYS A 112 -15.24 -17.78 -12.73
N ALA A 113 -16.40 -17.23 -12.36
CA ALA A 113 -17.48 -18.00 -11.74
C ALA A 113 -18.12 -19.00 -12.73
N GLU A 114 -18.34 -18.61 -13.98
CA GLU A 114 -18.86 -19.48 -15.03
C GLU A 114 -17.91 -20.66 -15.31
N LEU A 115 -16.61 -20.38 -15.48
CA LEU A 115 -15.58 -21.39 -15.71
C LEU A 115 -15.51 -22.41 -14.58
N PHE A 116 -15.64 -21.97 -13.33
CA PHE A 116 -15.61 -22.87 -12.18
C PHE A 116 -16.87 -23.75 -12.09
N ASN A 117 -18.06 -23.14 -12.25
CA ASN A 117 -19.32 -23.83 -12.00
C ASN A 117 -19.83 -24.66 -13.19
N ALA A 118 -19.68 -24.15 -14.42
CA ALA A 118 -20.19 -24.79 -15.63
C ALA A 118 -19.10 -25.55 -16.39
N ASP A 119 -17.91 -24.96 -16.55
CA ASP A 119 -16.85 -25.54 -17.38
C ASP A 119 -15.88 -26.42 -16.56
N HIS A 120 -16.02 -26.43 -15.23
CA HIS A 120 -15.18 -27.12 -14.26
C HIS A 120 -13.67 -26.83 -14.42
N ARG A 121 -13.34 -25.58 -14.73
CA ARG A 121 -11.97 -25.08 -14.88
C ARG A 121 -11.62 -24.17 -13.71
N HIS A 122 -10.60 -24.57 -12.94
CA HIS A 122 -10.02 -23.74 -11.90
C HIS A 122 -9.11 -22.66 -12.50
N ILE A 123 -9.16 -21.45 -11.91
CA ILE A 123 -8.31 -20.32 -12.28
C ILE A 123 -7.43 -20.01 -11.08
N ASN A 124 -6.11 -20.11 -11.26
CA ASN A 124 -5.12 -20.07 -10.19
C ASN A 124 -4.65 -18.65 -9.86
N THR A 125 -4.77 -17.71 -10.79
CA THR A 125 -4.37 -16.31 -10.65
C THR A 125 -5.56 -15.35 -10.70
N GLU A 126 -5.28 -14.05 -10.46
CA GLU A 126 -6.25 -12.97 -10.68
C GLU A 126 -6.11 -12.34 -12.07
N SER A 127 -5.30 -12.94 -12.97
CA SER A 127 -5.14 -12.44 -14.32
C SER A 127 -6.35 -12.81 -15.18
N ASP A 128 -6.96 -11.79 -15.78
CA ASP A 128 -7.98 -11.94 -16.82
C ASP A 128 -7.48 -12.73 -18.05
N SER A 129 -6.17 -12.82 -18.23
CA SER A 129 -5.53 -13.54 -19.33
C SER A 129 -5.58 -15.06 -19.10
N GLU A 130 -5.56 -15.52 -17.85
CA GLU A 130 -5.79 -16.93 -17.50
C GLU A 130 -7.26 -17.32 -17.68
N VAL A 131 -8.17 -16.41 -17.34
CA VAL A 131 -9.61 -16.54 -17.62
C VAL A 131 -9.82 -16.67 -19.13
N LEU A 132 -9.23 -15.77 -19.93
CA LEU A 132 -9.32 -15.80 -21.39
C LEU A 132 -8.79 -17.09 -22.00
N LEU A 133 -7.64 -17.57 -21.51
CA LEU A 133 -7.06 -18.86 -21.93
C LEU A 133 -8.03 -20.01 -21.66
N ASN A 134 -8.66 -20.04 -20.50
CA ASN A 134 -9.57 -21.12 -20.14
C ASN A 134 -10.90 -21.07 -20.90
N VAL A 135 -11.42 -19.88 -21.21
CA VAL A 135 -12.57 -19.74 -22.13
C VAL A 135 -12.20 -20.29 -23.51
N LEU A 136 -11.07 -19.87 -24.09
CA LEU A 136 -10.61 -20.38 -25.38
C LEU A 136 -10.43 -21.91 -25.37
N ALA A 137 -9.80 -22.44 -24.32
CA ALA A 137 -9.57 -23.87 -24.17
C ALA A 137 -10.87 -24.67 -24.04
N HIS A 138 -11.87 -24.12 -23.34
CA HIS A 138 -13.19 -24.72 -23.27
C HIS A 138 -13.86 -24.74 -24.66
N GLU A 139 -13.90 -23.61 -25.36
CA GLU A 139 -14.56 -23.52 -26.68
C GLU A 139 -13.91 -24.43 -27.73
N ILE A 140 -12.58 -24.56 -27.73
CA ILE A 140 -11.86 -25.51 -28.59
C ILE A 140 -12.24 -26.97 -28.25
N GLY A 141 -12.40 -27.29 -26.96
CA GLY A 141 -12.82 -28.63 -26.54
C GLY A 141 -14.22 -28.96 -27.07
N GLU A 142 -15.14 -28.00 -26.96
CA GLU A 142 -16.53 -28.15 -27.39
C GLU A 142 -16.69 -28.20 -28.92
N THR A 143 -15.90 -27.46 -29.69
CA THR A 143 -15.96 -27.52 -31.16
C THR A 143 -15.36 -28.82 -31.70
N THR A 144 -14.23 -29.27 -31.15
CA THR A 144 -13.55 -30.47 -31.64
C THR A 144 -14.24 -31.77 -31.24
N ARG A 145 -14.91 -31.83 -30.08
CA ARG A 145 -15.58 -33.06 -29.57
C ARG A 145 -14.68 -34.31 -29.58
N GLY A 146 -13.36 -34.12 -29.38
CA GLY A 146 -12.36 -35.19 -29.40
C GLY A 146 -11.86 -35.60 -30.79
N LEU A 147 -12.29 -34.93 -31.87
CA LEU A 147 -11.74 -35.09 -33.22
C LEU A 147 -10.45 -34.28 -33.43
N PRO A 148 -9.65 -34.58 -34.45
CA PRO A 148 -8.49 -33.76 -34.82
C PRO A 148 -8.92 -32.32 -35.13
N LEU A 149 -8.17 -31.35 -34.59
CA LEU A 149 -8.46 -29.93 -34.74
C LEU A 149 -8.24 -29.48 -36.20
N THR A 150 -9.24 -28.84 -36.80
CA THR A 150 -9.13 -28.20 -38.12
C THR A 150 -9.14 -26.67 -37.99
N PRO A 151 -8.69 -25.91 -39.01
CA PRO A 151 -8.81 -24.46 -39.01
C PRO A 151 -10.25 -23.96 -38.85
N ALA A 152 -11.24 -24.70 -39.36
CA ALA A 152 -12.65 -24.34 -39.20
C ALA A 152 -13.10 -24.41 -37.73
N ASP A 153 -12.69 -25.45 -37.01
CA ASP A 153 -12.99 -25.62 -35.58
C ASP A 153 -12.36 -24.51 -34.71
N VAL A 154 -11.15 -24.06 -35.10
CA VAL A 154 -10.47 -22.93 -34.45
C VAL A 154 -11.28 -21.65 -34.60
N PHE A 155 -11.75 -21.35 -35.81
CA PHE A 155 -12.56 -20.15 -36.05
C PHE A 155 -13.94 -20.24 -35.39
N ASP A 156 -14.57 -21.41 -35.38
CA ASP A 156 -15.82 -21.62 -34.65
C ASP A 156 -15.63 -21.45 -33.13
N ALA A 157 -14.50 -21.88 -32.57
CA ALA A 157 -14.18 -21.64 -31.17
C ALA A 157 -14.04 -20.13 -30.90
N VAL A 158 -13.32 -19.39 -31.75
CA VAL A 158 -13.17 -17.94 -31.60
C VAL A 158 -14.51 -17.20 -31.71
N ARG A 159 -15.42 -17.62 -32.58
CA ARG A 159 -16.79 -17.08 -32.65
C ARG A 159 -17.52 -17.20 -31.31
N LYS A 160 -17.40 -18.35 -30.65
CA LYS A 160 -18.01 -18.58 -29.34
C LYS A 160 -17.29 -17.79 -28.24
N VAL A 161 -15.96 -17.68 -28.29
CA VAL A 161 -15.17 -16.83 -27.39
C VAL A 161 -15.68 -15.39 -27.47
N HIS A 162 -15.81 -14.80 -28.66
CA HIS A 162 -16.31 -13.43 -28.85
C HIS A 162 -17.71 -13.18 -28.27
N ARG A 163 -18.55 -14.23 -28.16
CA ARG A 163 -19.89 -14.12 -27.56
C ARG A 163 -19.85 -14.15 -26.03
N ARG A 164 -18.86 -14.83 -25.43
CA ARG A 164 -18.71 -14.97 -23.97
C ARG A 164 -17.93 -13.82 -23.35
N ILE A 165 -16.82 -13.43 -23.96
CA ILE A 165 -15.91 -12.44 -23.39
C ILE A 165 -16.29 -11.02 -23.81
N LYS A 166 -16.14 -10.08 -22.89
CA LYS A 166 -16.34 -8.65 -23.13
C LYS A 166 -15.12 -7.84 -22.72
N GLY A 167 -14.95 -6.67 -23.33
CA GLY A 167 -13.80 -5.81 -23.13
C GLY A 167 -12.95 -5.71 -24.39
N SER A 168 -11.64 -5.58 -24.21
CA SER A 168 -10.70 -5.36 -25.31
C SER A 168 -9.56 -6.37 -25.23
N TYR A 169 -9.11 -6.89 -26.35
CA TYR A 169 -8.10 -7.95 -26.37
C TYR A 169 -7.47 -8.08 -27.76
N ALA A 170 -6.15 -8.09 -27.78
CA ALA A 170 -5.34 -8.68 -28.85
C ALA A 170 -4.72 -9.94 -28.27
N VAL A 171 -4.92 -11.08 -28.93
CA VAL A 171 -4.54 -12.39 -28.43
C VAL A 171 -3.67 -13.09 -29.45
N ILE A 172 -2.62 -13.76 -28.96
CA ILE A 172 -1.89 -14.77 -29.72
C ILE A 172 -1.79 -16.03 -28.86
N ALA A 173 -2.20 -17.16 -29.41
CA ALA A 173 -2.18 -18.46 -28.76
C ALA A 173 -1.44 -19.48 -29.62
N LEU A 174 -0.78 -20.43 -28.97
CA LEU A 174 -0.05 -21.52 -29.58
C LEU A 174 -0.70 -22.83 -29.15
N ILE A 175 -1.17 -23.60 -30.13
CA ILE A 175 -1.86 -24.88 -29.91
C ILE A 175 -0.89 -26.01 -30.28
N ALA A 176 -0.56 -26.85 -29.30
CA ALA A 176 0.49 -27.86 -29.42
C ALA A 176 0.25 -28.76 -30.63
N GLY A 177 1.25 -28.86 -31.51
CA GLY A 177 1.19 -29.69 -32.72
C GLY A 177 0.28 -29.20 -33.84
N HIS A 178 -0.33 -28.01 -33.73
CA HIS A 178 -1.27 -27.49 -34.74
C HIS A 178 -0.83 -26.16 -35.35
N GLY A 179 -0.53 -25.14 -34.53
CA GLY A 179 -0.14 -23.82 -35.07
C GLY A 179 -0.39 -22.65 -34.12
N VAL A 180 -0.21 -21.44 -34.65
CA VAL A 180 -0.42 -20.17 -33.94
C VAL A 180 -1.75 -19.55 -34.36
N LEU A 181 -2.62 -19.31 -33.38
CA LEU A 181 -3.85 -18.57 -33.51
C LEU A 181 -3.63 -17.13 -33.05
N ALA A 182 -4.16 -16.15 -33.77
CA ALA A 182 -4.28 -14.78 -33.32
C ALA A 182 -5.69 -14.26 -33.57
N PHE A 183 -6.22 -13.46 -32.67
CA PHE A 183 -7.50 -12.79 -32.87
C PHE A 183 -7.58 -11.46 -32.13
N ARG A 184 -8.45 -10.58 -32.61
CA ARG A 184 -8.62 -9.20 -32.13
C ARG A 184 -10.07 -8.96 -31.71
N ASP A 185 -10.28 -8.14 -30.69
CA ASP A 185 -11.61 -7.81 -30.20
C ASP A 185 -12.53 -7.23 -31.30
N PRO A 186 -13.87 -7.45 -31.22
CA PRO A 186 -14.83 -6.97 -32.20
C PRO A 186 -14.84 -5.44 -32.41
N HIS A 187 -14.27 -4.69 -31.47
CA HIS A 187 -14.18 -3.24 -31.53
C HIS A 187 -12.81 -2.73 -32.05
N GLY A 188 -11.86 -3.64 -32.33
CA GLY A 188 -10.52 -3.29 -32.80
C GLY A 188 -9.73 -2.41 -31.83
N ILE A 189 -10.00 -2.47 -30.53
CA ILE A 189 -9.46 -1.49 -29.56
C ILE A 189 -7.95 -1.68 -29.37
N ARG A 190 -7.48 -2.92 -29.22
CA ARG A 190 -6.04 -3.23 -29.01
C ARG A 190 -5.35 -3.54 -30.34
N PRO A 191 -4.14 -3.03 -30.60
CA PRO A 191 -3.48 -3.20 -31.89
C PRO A 191 -2.89 -4.61 -32.05
N LEU A 192 -3.00 -5.15 -33.27
CA LEU A 192 -2.39 -6.43 -33.67
C LEU A 192 -2.17 -6.43 -35.18
N CYS A 193 -0.98 -6.84 -35.62
CA CYS A 193 -0.60 -6.89 -37.03
C CYS A 193 0.18 -8.16 -37.36
N VAL A 194 0.28 -8.45 -38.66
CA VAL A 194 1.00 -9.61 -39.20
C VAL A 194 1.97 -9.17 -40.30
N GLY A 195 3.13 -9.82 -40.33
CA GLY A 195 4.14 -9.67 -41.37
C GLY A 195 4.91 -10.96 -41.63
N ARG A 196 5.73 -10.96 -42.68
CA ARG A 196 6.49 -12.15 -43.07
C ARG A 196 7.84 -11.85 -43.72
N THR A 197 8.74 -12.82 -43.63
CA THR A 197 9.99 -12.91 -44.41
C THR A 197 10.21 -14.33 -44.89
N GLY A 198 10.22 -14.52 -46.21
CA GLY A 198 10.19 -15.86 -46.79
C GLY A 198 8.96 -16.63 -46.29
N GLU A 199 9.22 -17.76 -45.62
CA GLU A 199 8.21 -18.63 -45.00
C GLU A 199 8.00 -18.37 -43.50
N THR A 200 8.70 -17.38 -42.92
CA THR A 200 8.53 -17.03 -41.51
C THR A 200 7.44 -15.98 -41.35
N TRP A 201 6.43 -16.29 -40.55
CA TRP A 201 5.35 -15.38 -40.18
C TRP A 201 5.56 -14.85 -38.76
N MET A 202 5.29 -13.56 -38.58
CA MET A 202 5.30 -12.90 -37.27
C MET A 202 4.01 -12.11 -37.07
N LEU A 203 3.42 -12.28 -35.89
CA LEU A 203 2.32 -11.50 -35.35
C LEU A 203 2.86 -10.61 -34.24
N ALA A 204 2.46 -9.33 -34.20
CA ALA A 204 2.95 -8.41 -33.17
C ALA A 204 1.94 -7.31 -32.83
N SER A 205 2.03 -6.76 -31.62
CA SER A 205 1.24 -5.58 -31.23
C SER A 205 1.52 -4.33 -32.07
N GLU A 206 2.73 -4.19 -32.64
CA GLU A 206 3.13 -3.04 -33.45
C GLU A 206 3.98 -3.43 -34.64
N SER A 207 3.85 -2.69 -35.75
CA SER A 207 4.63 -2.92 -36.99
C SER A 207 6.14 -2.80 -36.77
N VAL A 208 6.60 -1.99 -35.81
CA VAL A 208 8.03 -1.82 -35.52
C VAL A 208 8.75 -3.12 -35.13
N ALA A 209 8.03 -4.07 -34.51
CA ALA A 209 8.58 -5.39 -34.20
C ALA A 209 8.80 -6.22 -35.48
N LEU A 210 7.90 -6.07 -36.46
CA LEU A 210 8.03 -6.71 -37.77
C LEU A 210 9.20 -6.11 -38.54
N GLU A 211 9.18 -4.80 -38.77
CA GLU A 211 10.17 -4.10 -39.59
C GLU A 211 11.57 -4.16 -38.97
N GLY A 212 11.67 -3.97 -37.66
CA GLY A 212 12.95 -4.04 -36.93
C GLY A 212 13.57 -5.43 -36.89
N THR A 213 12.80 -6.48 -37.18
CA THR A 213 13.28 -7.85 -37.35
C THR A 213 13.26 -8.31 -38.82
N LEU A 214 13.21 -7.34 -39.76
CA LEU A 214 13.26 -7.54 -41.20
C LEU A 214 12.05 -8.27 -41.80
N HIS A 215 10.91 -8.30 -41.09
CA HIS A 215 9.62 -8.78 -41.60
C HIS A 215 8.90 -7.69 -42.38
N LYS A 216 8.44 -8.03 -43.58
CA LYS A 216 7.59 -7.14 -44.36
C LYS A 216 6.22 -7.08 -43.70
N PHE A 217 5.79 -5.88 -43.32
CA PHE A 217 4.42 -5.63 -42.88
C PHE A 217 3.42 -6.04 -43.98
N GLU A 218 2.46 -6.90 -43.65
CA GLU A 218 1.42 -7.34 -44.59
C GLU A 218 0.12 -6.57 -44.34
N ARG A 219 -0.42 -6.64 -43.11
CA ARG A 219 -1.63 -5.93 -42.72
C ARG A 219 -1.86 -5.94 -41.20
N ASN A 220 -2.83 -5.13 -40.76
CA ASN A 220 -3.43 -5.26 -39.43
C ASN A 220 -4.39 -6.46 -39.39
N ILE A 221 -4.61 -7.02 -38.21
CA ILE A 221 -5.69 -7.96 -37.95
C ILE A 221 -6.98 -7.14 -37.75
N ASP A 222 -8.01 -7.45 -38.52
CA ASP A 222 -9.26 -6.70 -38.52
C ASP A 222 -10.06 -6.91 -37.21
N PRO A 223 -10.96 -5.99 -36.81
CA PRO A 223 -11.82 -6.19 -35.66
C PRO A 223 -12.64 -7.49 -35.77
N GLY A 224 -12.61 -8.32 -34.71
CA GLY A 224 -13.28 -9.62 -34.67
C GLY A 224 -12.68 -10.70 -35.58
N GLU A 225 -11.60 -10.40 -36.30
CA GLU A 225 -10.93 -11.37 -37.16
C GLU A 225 -10.08 -12.33 -36.32
N ALA A 226 -10.04 -13.59 -36.77
CA ALA A 226 -9.07 -14.58 -36.34
C ALA A 226 -8.18 -15.01 -37.51
N VAL A 227 -6.90 -15.19 -37.24
CA VAL A 227 -5.88 -15.71 -38.15
C VAL A 227 -5.23 -16.93 -37.51
N PHE A 228 -5.14 -18.03 -38.27
CA PHE A 228 -4.49 -19.25 -37.83
C PHE A 228 -3.36 -19.60 -38.81
N ILE A 229 -2.14 -19.71 -38.30
CA ILE A 229 -0.95 -20.09 -39.07
C ILE A 229 -0.56 -21.50 -38.62
N ASP A 230 -0.70 -22.47 -39.53
CA ASP A 230 -0.35 -23.86 -39.23
C ASP A 230 1.18 -24.07 -39.13
N LEU A 231 1.60 -25.24 -38.65
CA LEU A 231 3.03 -25.57 -38.55
C LEU A 231 3.73 -25.75 -39.91
N GLN A 232 2.99 -25.75 -41.02
CA GLN A 232 3.52 -25.78 -42.38
C GLN A 232 3.70 -24.36 -42.96
N GLY A 233 3.31 -23.32 -42.21
CA GLY A 233 3.39 -21.93 -42.62
C GLY A 233 2.22 -21.45 -43.51
N GLN A 234 1.14 -22.22 -43.60
CA GLN A 234 -0.08 -21.79 -44.28
C GLN A 234 -0.91 -20.89 -43.36
N ILE A 235 -1.37 -19.77 -43.90
CA ILE A 235 -2.19 -18.80 -43.20
C ILE A 235 -3.66 -18.97 -43.58
N HIS A 236 -4.51 -19.12 -42.58
CA HIS A 236 -5.96 -19.13 -42.68
C HIS A 236 -6.52 -17.90 -41.95
N ALA A 237 -7.58 -17.30 -42.46
CA ALA A 237 -8.22 -16.15 -41.82
C ALA A 237 -9.74 -16.25 -41.93
N ALA A 238 -10.45 -15.81 -40.90
CA ALA A 238 -11.90 -15.73 -40.89
C ALA A 238 -12.41 -14.60 -40.00
N GLN A 239 -13.48 -13.93 -40.45
CA GLN A 239 -14.28 -13.06 -39.58
C GLN A 239 -15.05 -13.92 -38.58
N CYS A 240 -14.88 -13.62 -37.29
CA CYS A 240 -15.41 -14.38 -36.17
C CYS A 240 -16.35 -13.57 -35.27
N ALA A 241 -16.58 -12.29 -35.55
CA ALA A 241 -17.59 -11.47 -34.87
C ALA A 241 -18.76 -11.14 -35.81
N ASP A 242 -19.96 -11.04 -35.23
CA ASP A 242 -21.20 -10.82 -35.99
C ASP A 242 -21.34 -9.37 -36.50
N ALA A 243 -20.85 -8.38 -35.74
CA ALA A 243 -20.96 -6.94 -36.08
C ALA A 243 -19.67 -6.17 -35.70
N PRO A 244 -18.54 -6.46 -36.37
CA PRO A 244 -17.26 -5.83 -36.07
C PRO A 244 -17.26 -4.33 -36.42
N VAL A 245 -16.67 -3.51 -35.56
CA VAL A 245 -16.51 -2.07 -35.79
C VAL A 245 -15.10 -1.65 -35.40
N LEU A 246 -14.43 -0.88 -36.24
CA LEU A 246 -13.09 -0.39 -35.96
C LEU A 246 -13.13 0.88 -35.07
N ASN A 247 -12.79 0.73 -33.79
CA ASN A 247 -12.62 1.80 -32.80
C ASN A 247 -11.26 1.67 -32.08
N PRO A 248 -10.13 1.93 -32.77
CA PRO A 248 -8.81 1.79 -32.18
C PRO A 248 -8.65 2.71 -30.97
N CYS A 249 -7.83 2.28 -30.01
CA CYS A 249 -7.56 3.10 -28.83
C CYS A 249 -6.80 4.37 -29.21
N ILE A 250 -7.40 5.54 -28.94
CA ILE A 250 -6.79 6.81 -29.33
C ILE A 250 -5.49 7.10 -28.56
N PHE A 251 -5.36 6.55 -27.35
CA PHE A 251 -4.21 6.74 -26.47
C PHE A 251 -2.92 6.08 -27.00
N GLU A 252 -3.05 5.08 -27.88
CA GLU A 252 -1.92 4.48 -28.61
C GLU A 252 -1.20 5.56 -29.45
N PHE A 253 -1.97 6.38 -30.16
CA PHE A 253 -1.43 7.46 -31.00
C PHE A 253 -0.88 8.62 -30.18
N VAL A 254 -1.55 8.97 -29.08
CA VAL A 254 -1.16 10.09 -28.19
C VAL A 254 0.19 9.84 -27.54
N TYR A 255 0.37 8.67 -26.93
CA TYR A 255 1.51 8.43 -26.03
C TYR A 255 2.15 7.07 -26.21
N LEU A 256 1.36 6.00 -26.23
CA LEU A 256 1.88 4.69 -25.90
C LEU A 256 2.67 4.04 -27.03
N ALA A 257 2.13 4.04 -28.24
CA ALA A 257 2.78 3.38 -29.37
C ALA A 257 4.09 4.08 -29.71
N ARG A 258 5.00 3.33 -30.30
CA ARG A 258 6.23 3.90 -30.82
C ARG A 258 5.92 4.76 -32.06
N PRO A 259 6.59 5.92 -32.23
CA PRO A 259 6.29 6.85 -33.32
C PRO A 259 6.55 6.24 -34.70
N ASP A 260 7.49 5.31 -34.81
CA ASP A 260 7.84 4.57 -36.01
C ASP A 260 6.88 3.41 -36.34
N SER A 261 5.81 3.23 -35.56
CA SER A 261 4.77 2.23 -35.85
C SER A 261 3.65 2.76 -36.72
N VAL A 262 3.03 1.84 -37.46
CA VAL A 262 1.78 2.04 -38.21
C VAL A 262 0.71 1.15 -37.60
N LEU A 263 -0.38 1.76 -37.12
CA LEU A 263 -1.52 1.08 -36.49
C LEU A 263 -2.77 1.36 -37.28
N ASP A 264 -3.47 0.34 -37.76
CA ASP A 264 -4.69 0.49 -38.55
C ASP A 264 -4.52 1.47 -39.72
N ASN A 265 -3.36 1.38 -40.40
CA ASN A 265 -2.90 2.22 -41.49
C ASN A 265 -2.70 3.71 -41.14
N ILE A 266 -2.60 4.04 -39.84
CA ILE A 266 -2.22 5.36 -39.36
C ILE A 266 -0.79 5.32 -38.85
N SER A 267 0.08 6.16 -39.43
CA SER A 267 1.41 6.43 -38.86
C SER A 267 1.28 7.18 -37.52
N VAL A 268 1.86 6.62 -36.46
CA VAL A 268 1.84 7.23 -35.12
C VAL A 268 2.59 8.56 -35.12
N TYR A 269 3.73 8.65 -35.80
CA TYR A 269 4.48 9.90 -35.96
C TYR A 269 3.65 10.99 -36.63
N GLN A 270 3.03 10.67 -37.78
CA GLN A 270 2.19 11.65 -38.49
C GLN A 270 0.97 12.06 -37.66
N ALA A 271 0.35 11.13 -36.93
CA ALA A 271 -0.74 11.44 -36.01
C ALA A 271 -0.31 12.49 -34.97
N ARG A 272 0.87 12.34 -34.36
CA ARG A 272 1.41 13.30 -33.39
C ARG A 272 1.73 14.66 -34.01
N LEU A 273 2.21 14.71 -35.26
CA LEU A 273 2.34 15.98 -35.99
C LEU A 273 0.98 16.67 -36.14
N ASN A 274 -0.07 15.95 -36.58
CA ASN A 274 -1.41 16.52 -36.71
C ASN A 274 -1.99 17.02 -35.37
N LEU A 275 -1.66 16.36 -34.25
CA LEU A 275 -1.97 16.86 -32.90
C LEU A 275 -1.26 18.18 -32.60
N GLY A 276 0.00 18.34 -33.02
CA GLY A 276 0.72 19.62 -32.93
C GLY A 276 0.06 20.74 -33.73
N GLU A 277 -0.46 20.44 -34.93
CA GLU A 277 -1.18 21.44 -35.75
C GLU A 277 -2.47 21.92 -35.08
N THR A 278 -3.28 21.00 -34.57
CA THR A 278 -4.52 21.34 -33.87
C THR A 278 -4.23 22.05 -32.54
N LEU A 279 -3.18 21.64 -31.82
CA LEU A 279 -2.76 22.29 -30.58
C LEU A 279 -2.27 23.73 -30.81
N ALA A 280 -1.59 24.01 -31.93
CA ALA A 280 -1.18 25.37 -32.29
C ALA A 280 -2.39 26.32 -32.41
N LYS A 281 -3.50 25.86 -32.99
CA LYS A 281 -4.76 26.63 -33.08
C LYS A 281 -5.31 26.95 -31.69
N ARG A 282 -5.25 26.00 -30.75
CA ARG A 282 -5.66 26.19 -29.35
C ARG A 282 -4.76 27.18 -28.63
N VAL A 283 -3.44 27.11 -28.84
CA VAL A 283 -2.48 28.05 -28.25
C VAL A 283 -2.75 29.47 -28.73
N ILE A 284 -2.90 29.71 -30.03
CA ILE A 284 -3.22 31.05 -30.59
C ILE A 284 -4.47 31.64 -29.94
N SER A 285 -5.48 30.82 -29.68
CA SER A 285 -6.74 31.27 -29.06
C SER A 285 -6.64 31.56 -27.56
N THR A 286 -5.56 31.13 -26.89
CA THR A 286 -5.42 31.23 -25.42
C THR A 286 -4.29 32.16 -25.00
N VAL A 287 -3.16 32.11 -25.69
CA VAL A 287 -1.96 32.92 -25.41
C VAL A 287 -1.50 33.56 -26.72
N PRO A 288 -1.35 34.89 -26.76
CA PRO A 288 -0.79 35.58 -27.92
C PRO A 288 0.59 35.00 -28.28
N PRO A 289 0.85 34.57 -29.53
CA PRO A 289 2.13 33.95 -29.89
C PRO A 289 3.36 34.84 -29.64
N ASN A 290 3.20 36.16 -29.69
CA ASN A 290 4.25 37.14 -29.38
C ASN A 290 4.62 37.22 -27.89
N GLU A 291 3.84 36.60 -26.99
CA GLU A 291 4.19 36.46 -25.57
C GLU A 291 5.00 35.21 -25.26
N ILE A 292 5.26 34.35 -26.24
CA ILE A 292 6.00 33.09 -26.09
C ILE A 292 7.35 33.23 -26.77
N ASP A 293 8.43 33.02 -26.02
CA ASP A 293 9.79 33.16 -26.54
C ASP A 293 10.31 31.84 -27.17
N VAL A 294 9.86 30.69 -26.66
CA VAL A 294 10.36 29.36 -27.06
C VAL A 294 9.37 28.25 -26.73
N VAL A 295 9.31 27.24 -27.61
CA VAL A 295 8.57 26.00 -27.41
C VAL A 295 9.53 24.90 -26.95
N ILE A 296 9.21 24.22 -25.85
CA ILE A 296 10.03 23.19 -25.24
C ILE A 296 9.18 21.93 -25.03
N PRO A 297 9.53 20.78 -25.64
CA PRO A 297 8.84 19.53 -25.37
C PRO A 297 9.26 18.92 -24.03
N ILE A 298 8.35 18.15 -23.44
CA ILE A 298 8.67 17.19 -22.39
C ILE A 298 9.02 15.86 -23.06
N PRO A 299 10.29 15.41 -23.02
CA PRO A 299 10.73 14.25 -23.78
C PRO A 299 10.12 12.95 -23.24
N GLU A 300 9.80 11.97 -24.10
CA GLU A 300 10.17 11.86 -25.52
C GLU A 300 8.96 11.95 -26.47
N SER A 301 7.78 11.57 -25.99
CA SER A 301 6.51 11.40 -26.74
C SER A 301 5.99 12.69 -27.36
N SER A 302 6.14 13.82 -26.68
CA SER A 302 5.61 15.12 -27.11
C SER A 302 6.43 15.81 -28.21
N ARG A 303 7.65 15.33 -28.52
CA ARG A 303 8.56 15.99 -29.47
C ARG A 303 7.93 16.28 -30.84
N PRO A 304 7.24 15.33 -31.51
CA PRO A 304 6.64 15.62 -32.82
C PRO A 304 5.58 16.72 -32.72
N SER A 305 4.68 16.63 -31.75
CA SER A 305 3.61 17.62 -31.53
C SER A 305 4.18 19.01 -31.24
N ALA A 306 5.21 19.09 -30.40
CA ALA A 306 5.88 20.34 -30.04
C ALA A 306 6.64 20.97 -31.22
N ALA A 307 7.33 20.14 -32.01
CA ALA A 307 8.05 20.60 -33.20
C ALA A 307 7.10 21.17 -34.26
N GLN A 308 6.00 20.45 -34.55
CA GLN A 308 4.99 20.92 -35.48
C GLN A 308 4.31 22.21 -34.99
N LEU A 309 4.00 22.27 -33.70
CA LEU A 309 3.43 23.46 -33.07
C LEU A 309 4.38 24.66 -33.19
N ALA A 310 5.66 24.49 -32.85
CA ALA A 310 6.66 25.56 -32.94
C ALA A 310 6.80 26.09 -34.36
N GLN A 311 6.84 25.20 -35.35
CA GLN A 311 6.91 25.55 -36.77
C GLN A 311 5.71 26.42 -37.19
N LEU A 312 4.49 26.05 -36.79
CA LEU A 312 3.27 26.77 -37.16
C LEU A 312 3.12 28.11 -36.45
N LEU A 313 3.62 28.22 -35.22
CA LEU A 313 3.63 29.49 -34.49
C LEU A 313 4.78 30.41 -34.92
N GLY A 314 5.72 29.92 -35.76
CA GLY A 314 6.92 30.68 -36.13
C GLY A 314 7.87 30.90 -34.95
N LEU A 315 7.85 30.02 -33.95
CA LEU A 315 8.62 30.12 -32.72
C LEU A 315 9.81 29.15 -32.70
N PRO A 316 10.91 29.49 -32.02
CA PRO A 316 12.02 28.55 -31.84
C PRO A 316 11.59 27.29 -31.07
N TYR A 317 11.97 26.12 -31.59
CA TYR A 317 11.94 24.84 -30.86
C TYR A 317 13.28 24.64 -30.15
N ARG A 318 13.26 24.31 -28.85
CA ARG A 318 14.48 24.01 -28.07
C ARG A 318 14.27 22.79 -27.19
N GLU A 319 15.29 21.96 -27.09
CA GLU A 319 15.37 20.93 -26.05
C GLU A 319 15.74 21.63 -24.73
N GLY A 320 14.75 21.91 -23.88
CA GLY A 320 14.96 22.43 -22.53
C GLY A 320 15.06 21.33 -21.47
N PHE A 321 14.46 20.17 -21.73
CA PHE A 321 14.54 19.01 -20.84
C PHE A 321 15.27 17.85 -21.52
N VAL A 322 16.11 17.15 -20.77
CA VAL A 322 16.78 15.94 -21.23
C VAL A 322 16.32 14.77 -20.36
N LYS A 323 15.76 13.73 -20.99
CA LYS A 323 15.38 12.50 -20.28
C LYS A 323 16.61 11.68 -19.94
N ASN A 324 16.74 11.29 -18.67
CA ASN A 324 17.81 10.44 -18.20
C ASN A 324 17.52 8.98 -18.58
N ARG A 325 18.10 8.54 -19.71
CA ARG A 325 17.82 7.24 -20.35
C ARG A 325 18.18 6.02 -19.50
N TYR A 326 19.14 6.16 -18.59
CA TYR A 326 19.69 5.06 -17.78
C TYR A 326 19.11 4.99 -16.38
N VAL A 327 18.13 5.85 -16.06
CA VAL A 327 17.41 5.77 -14.80
C VAL A 327 16.40 4.64 -14.94
N GLY A 328 16.75 3.47 -14.39
CA GLY A 328 15.82 2.35 -14.26
C GLY A 328 14.62 2.70 -13.39
N ARG A 329 13.67 1.76 -13.23
CA ARG A 329 12.68 1.89 -12.16
C ARG A 329 13.43 2.08 -10.86
N THR A 330 13.21 3.20 -10.19
CA THR A 330 13.56 3.34 -8.78
C THR A 330 12.80 2.22 -8.08
N PHE A 331 13.51 1.26 -7.48
CA PHE A 331 12.88 0.25 -6.64
C PHE A 331 12.04 0.97 -5.57
N ILE A 332 10.90 0.34 -5.24
CA ILE A 332 9.85 0.78 -4.32
C ILE A 332 10.43 1.62 -3.17
N MET A 333 9.99 2.87 -3.04
CA MET A 333 10.36 3.77 -1.94
C MET A 333 9.07 4.33 -1.31
N PRO A 334 8.77 4.04 -0.02
CA PRO A 334 7.58 4.59 0.64
C PRO A 334 7.77 6.08 0.94
N GLY A 335 6.75 6.90 0.69
CA GLY A 335 6.69 8.32 1.11
C GLY A 335 6.39 9.34 -0.02
N GLN A 336 5.40 10.22 0.20
CA GLN A 336 5.05 11.29 -0.74
C GLN A 336 6.18 12.32 -0.97
N SER A 337 7.09 12.50 -0.01
CA SER A 337 8.24 13.42 -0.09
C SER A 337 9.26 13.04 -1.18
N VAL A 338 9.36 11.74 -1.50
CA VAL A 338 10.27 11.21 -2.54
C VAL A 338 9.73 11.41 -3.97
N ARG A 339 8.41 11.64 -4.14
CA ARG A 339 7.83 11.95 -5.47
C ARG A 339 8.37 13.27 -6.05
N LYS A 340 8.80 14.23 -5.22
CA LYS A 340 9.52 15.45 -5.68
C LYS A 340 10.92 15.15 -6.26
N LYS A 341 11.64 14.13 -5.74
CA LYS A 341 12.95 13.71 -6.27
C LYS A 341 12.85 12.89 -7.56
N SER A 342 11.76 12.15 -7.78
CA SER A 342 11.62 11.24 -8.94
C SER A 342 11.56 11.96 -10.30
N VAL A 343 10.93 13.13 -10.40
CA VAL A 343 10.86 13.89 -11.67
C VAL A 343 12.22 14.48 -12.04
N ARG A 344 12.94 15.07 -11.06
CA ARG A 344 14.31 15.58 -11.26
C ARG A 344 15.32 14.49 -11.57
N GLN A 345 15.09 13.27 -11.10
CA GLN A 345 15.89 12.11 -11.49
C GLN A 345 15.59 11.67 -12.92
N LYS A 346 14.35 11.82 -13.41
CA LYS A 346 13.94 11.42 -14.76
C LYS A 346 14.27 12.46 -15.83
N LEU A 347 14.27 13.74 -15.47
CA LEU A 347 14.48 14.86 -16.39
C LEU A 347 15.53 15.82 -15.82
N ASN A 348 16.50 16.19 -16.65
CA ASN A 348 17.43 17.28 -16.37
C ASN A 348 17.02 18.54 -17.14
N VAL A 349 17.21 19.70 -16.52
CA VAL A 349 16.89 21.01 -17.11
C VAL A 349 18.14 21.64 -17.72
N ILE A 350 18.05 22.11 -18.96
CA ILE A 350 19.07 22.93 -19.60
C ILE A 350 18.75 24.40 -19.29
N ALA A 351 19.28 24.90 -18.17
CA ALA A 351 18.87 26.21 -17.62
C ALA A 351 19.03 27.39 -18.60
N SER A 352 20.00 27.32 -19.52
CA SER A 352 20.21 28.35 -20.56
C SER A 352 19.00 28.51 -21.51
N GLU A 353 18.15 27.49 -21.63
CA GLU A 353 16.95 27.56 -22.47
C GLU A 353 15.74 28.18 -21.76
N PHE A 354 15.80 28.38 -20.45
CA PHE A 354 14.70 28.94 -19.63
C PHE A 354 14.99 30.35 -19.12
N LYS A 355 16.25 30.64 -18.77
CA LYS A 355 16.63 31.88 -18.09
C LYS A 355 16.16 33.13 -18.83
N GLY A 356 15.26 33.89 -18.21
CA GLY A 356 14.73 35.14 -18.74
C GLY A 356 13.82 34.96 -19.95
N ARG A 357 13.16 33.81 -20.14
CA ARG A 357 12.22 33.55 -21.25
C ARG A 357 10.81 33.20 -20.75
N ASN A 358 9.80 33.51 -21.56
CA ASN A 358 8.44 33.00 -21.44
C ASN A 358 8.38 31.70 -22.25
N VAL A 359 8.26 30.57 -21.56
CA VAL A 359 8.38 29.24 -22.18
C VAL A 359 7.01 28.60 -22.36
N LEU A 360 6.79 27.96 -23.51
CA LEU A 360 5.66 27.05 -23.72
C LEU A 360 6.14 25.60 -23.62
N LEU A 361 5.76 24.94 -22.53
CA LEU A 361 6.01 23.52 -22.33
C LEU A 361 4.93 22.71 -23.02
N VAL A 362 5.33 21.69 -23.79
CA VAL A 362 4.40 20.79 -24.48
C VAL A 362 4.59 19.39 -23.95
N ASP A 363 3.54 18.80 -23.40
CA ASP A 363 3.52 17.42 -22.89
C ASP A 363 2.46 16.61 -23.65
N ASP A 364 2.59 15.29 -23.66
CA ASP A 364 1.61 14.44 -24.37
C ASP A 364 0.25 14.46 -23.66
N SER A 365 0.24 14.29 -22.34
CA SER A 365 -0.97 14.13 -21.54
C SER A 365 -0.75 14.56 -20.08
N ILE A 366 -1.82 14.90 -19.38
CA ILE A 366 -1.79 15.23 -17.95
C ILE A 366 -2.76 14.30 -17.22
N VAL A 367 -2.25 13.40 -16.39
CA VAL A 367 -3.03 12.37 -15.68
C VAL A 367 -3.25 12.74 -14.21
N ARG A 368 -2.22 12.63 -13.36
CA ARG A 368 -2.27 12.96 -11.91
C ARG A 368 -1.89 14.41 -11.60
N GLY A 369 -1.35 15.16 -12.56
CA GLY A 369 -0.91 16.54 -12.41
C GLY A 369 0.37 16.77 -11.58
N THR A 370 0.78 15.82 -10.75
CA THR A 370 1.98 15.93 -9.90
C THR A 370 3.27 16.09 -10.70
N THR A 371 3.46 15.32 -11.77
CA THR A 371 4.62 15.43 -12.65
C THR A 371 4.66 16.78 -13.37
N SER A 372 3.54 17.22 -13.92
CA SER A 372 3.43 18.51 -14.61
C SER A 372 3.72 19.68 -13.66
N LYS A 373 3.24 19.61 -12.41
CA LYS A 373 3.55 20.60 -11.37
C LYS A 373 5.05 20.72 -11.12
N GLU A 374 5.75 19.60 -10.96
CA GLU A 374 7.20 19.60 -10.73
C GLU A 374 7.97 20.08 -11.97
N ILE A 375 7.53 19.72 -13.18
CA ILE A 375 8.13 20.22 -14.44
C ILE A 375 8.02 21.74 -14.54
N VAL A 376 6.84 22.31 -14.23
CA VAL A 376 6.64 23.76 -14.22
C VAL A 376 7.53 24.43 -13.18
N GLN A 377 7.63 23.85 -11.99
CA GLN A 377 8.52 24.34 -10.93
C GLN A 377 10.00 24.32 -11.36
N MET A 378 10.45 23.23 -11.99
CA MET A 378 11.80 23.11 -12.55
C MET A 378 12.11 24.17 -13.60
N ALA A 379 11.14 24.49 -14.47
CA ALA A 379 11.28 25.57 -15.45
C ALA A 379 11.41 26.96 -14.78
N ARG A 380 10.62 27.23 -13.73
CA ARG A 380 10.71 28.48 -12.95
C ARG A 380 12.05 28.61 -12.23
N GLU A 381 12.51 27.54 -11.59
CA GLU A 381 13.82 27.51 -10.91
C GLU A 381 14.99 27.72 -11.87
N ALA A 382 14.87 27.27 -13.11
CA ALA A 382 15.83 27.54 -14.18
C ALA A 382 15.77 28.99 -14.71
N GLY A 383 14.86 29.82 -14.18
CA GLY A 383 14.78 31.25 -14.45
C GLY A 383 13.76 31.66 -15.51
N ALA A 384 12.78 30.82 -15.85
CA ALA A 384 11.68 31.21 -16.74
C ALA A 384 10.82 32.34 -16.10
N ARG A 385 10.46 33.35 -16.91
CA ARG A 385 9.58 34.47 -16.49
C ARG A 385 8.13 34.03 -16.39
N LYS A 386 7.61 33.44 -17.46
CA LYS A 386 6.29 32.81 -17.54
C LYS A 386 6.47 31.37 -18.04
N VAL A 387 5.67 30.47 -17.51
CA VAL A 387 5.64 29.05 -17.88
C VAL A 387 4.21 28.71 -18.31
N TYR A 388 4.01 28.58 -19.62
CA TYR A 388 2.77 28.07 -20.21
C TYR A 388 2.87 26.56 -20.39
N MET A 389 1.76 25.85 -20.23
CA MET A 389 1.70 24.40 -20.38
C MET A 389 0.64 24.03 -21.42
N ALA A 390 1.00 23.21 -22.41
CA ALA A 390 0.10 22.68 -23.40
C ALA A 390 0.15 21.15 -23.42
N SER A 391 -1.02 20.52 -23.38
CA SER A 391 -1.16 19.07 -23.49
C SER A 391 -1.69 18.70 -24.89
N ALA A 392 -0.99 17.79 -25.58
CA ALA A 392 -1.41 17.27 -26.88
C ALA A 392 -2.67 16.39 -26.81
N ALA A 393 -3.02 15.92 -25.61
CA ALA A 393 -4.25 15.23 -25.30
C ALA A 393 -5.28 16.17 -24.64
N PRO A 394 -6.58 15.83 -24.70
CA PRO A 394 -7.61 16.41 -23.84
C PRO A 394 -7.41 16.04 -22.37
N PRO A 395 -8.15 16.66 -21.44
CA PRO A 395 -8.07 16.32 -20.02
C PRO A 395 -8.48 14.85 -19.79
N VAL A 396 -7.65 14.07 -19.11
CA VAL A 396 -7.96 12.68 -18.73
C VAL A 396 -8.90 12.70 -17.53
N ARG A 397 -10.18 12.40 -17.76
CA ARG A 397 -11.27 12.54 -16.76
C ARG A 397 -11.79 11.22 -16.24
N PHE A 398 -11.59 10.14 -16.99
CA PHE A 398 -12.14 8.82 -16.70
C PHE A 398 -11.03 7.76 -16.76
N PRO A 399 -11.14 6.69 -15.95
CA PRO A 399 -10.19 5.59 -16.00
C PRO A 399 -10.40 4.74 -17.27
N ASN A 400 -9.32 4.18 -17.80
CA ASN A 400 -9.42 3.21 -18.88
C ASN A 400 -9.63 1.81 -18.31
N VAL A 401 -10.55 1.04 -18.90
CA VAL A 401 -10.87 -0.35 -18.51
C VAL A 401 -10.51 -1.38 -19.59
N TYR A 402 -9.78 -0.93 -20.62
CA TYR A 402 -9.41 -1.70 -21.80
C TYR A 402 -7.92 -2.07 -21.81
N GLY A 403 -7.26 -2.05 -20.65
CA GLY A 403 -5.88 -2.52 -20.48
C GLY A 403 -4.81 -1.43 -20.46
N ILE A 404 -5.19 -0.14 -20.55
CA ILE A 404 -4.30 0.96 -20.15
C ILE A 404 -4.41 1.14 -18.64
N ASP A 405 -3.28 1.06 -17.94
CA ASP A 405 -3.29 1.31 -16.50
C ASP A 405 -3.48 2.81 -16.24
N MET A 406 -4.61 3.13 -15.64
CA MET A 406 -4.98 4.48 -15.22
C MET A 406 -5.31 4.47 -13.74
N PRO A 407 -5.01 5.57 -13.01
CA PRO A 407 -5.31 5.68 -11.60
C PRO A 407 -6.82 5.80 -11.36
N THR A 408 -7.24 5.77 -10.09
CA THR A 408 -8.66 5.92 -9.73
C THR A 408 -9.19 7.30 -10.14
N PRO A 409 -10.51 7.47 -10.34
CA PRO A 409 -11.09 8.77 -10.70
C PRO A 409 -10.65 9.91 -9.77
N GLN A 410 -10.56 9.66 -8.46
CA GLN A 410 -10.17 10.66 -7.46
C GLN A 410 -8.71 11.10 -7.58
N GLU A 411 -7.85 10.25 -8.14
CA GLU A 411 -6.43 10.53 -8.37
C GLU A 411 -6.16 11.24 -9.70
N LEU A 412 -7.14 11.30 -10.61
CA LEU A 412 -7.05 12.06 -11.86
C LEU A 412 -7.20 13.55 -11.58
N VAL A 413 -6.24 14.37 -12.01
CA VAL A 413 -6.26 15.81 -11.71
C VAL A 413 -7.47 16.51 -12.36
N ALA A 414 -7.88 16.04 -13.54
CA ALA A 414 -9.00 16.62 -14.28
C ALA A 414 -10.37 16.07 -13.86
N HIS A 415 -10.44 15.08 -12.98
CA HIS A 415 -11.72 14.55 -12.51
C HIS A 415 -12.47 15.61 -11.69
N ASN A 416 -13.69 15.94 -12.12
CA ASN A 416 -14.54 17.00 -11.54
C ASN A 416 -13.86 18.36 -11.37
N ARG A 417 -12.89 18.70 -12.22
CA ARG A 417 -12.23 20.01 -12.23
C ARG A 417 -12.29 20.69 -13.59
N THR A 418 -12.40 22.01 -13.55
CA THR A 418 -12.27 22.92 -14.68
C THR A 418 -10.79 23.07 -15.07
N VAL A 419 -10.52 23.54 -16.29
CA VAL A 419 -9.14 23.78 -16.75
C VAL A 419 -8.42 24.81 -15.87
N GLU A 420 -9.15 25.82 -15.37
CA GLU A 420 -8.58 26.86 -14.51
C GLU A 420 -8.16 26.31 -13.14
N GLU A 421 -8.97 25.45 -12.52
CA GLU A 421 -8.59 24.78 -11.26
C GLU A 421 -7.35 23.90 -11.46
N ILE A 422 -7.25 23.19 -12.59
CA ILE A 422 -6.07 22.37 -12.90
C ILE A 422 -4.84 23.26 -13.12
N ARG A 423 -4.99 24.39 -13.83
CA ARG A 423 -3.92 25.38 -14.04
C ARG A 423 -3.36 25.87 -12.70
N GLN A 424 -4.24 26.22 -11.76
CA GLN A 424 -3.86 26.66 -10.42
C GLN A 424 -3.14 25.55 -9.64
N LEU A 425 -3.61 24.30 -9.70
CA LEU A 425 -2.98 23.16 -9.04
C LEU A 425 -1.57 22.87 -9.56
N ILE A 426 -1.38 22.96 -10.88
CA ILE A 426 -0.08 22.76 -11.56
C ILE A 426 0.85 23.96 -11.37
N GLY A 427 0.32 25.17 -11.25
CA GLY A 427 1.10 26.40 -11.03
C GLY A 427 1.68 27.04 -12.31
N CYS A 428 1.12 26.74 -13.48
CA CYS A 428 1.50 27.35 -14.76
C CYS A 428 0.71 28.65 -15.03
N ASP A 429 1.25 29.52 -15.88
CA ASP A 429 0.64 30.83 -16.20
C ASP A 429 -0.55 30.70 -17.15
N ALA A 430 -0.53 29.71 -18.04
CA ALA A 430 -1.68 29.27 -18.83
C ALA A 430 -1.63 27.75 -19.00
N LEU A 431 -2.81 27.12 -19.10
CA LEU A 431 -2.95 25.70 -19.36
C LEU A 431 -3.84 25.50 -20.59
N ILE A 432 -3.31 24.85 -21.60
CA ILE A 432 -4.00 24.57 -22.86
C ILE A 432 -4.13 23.06 -23.00
N TYR A 433 -5.35 22.58 -23.17
CA TYR A 433 -5.61 21.20 -23.57
C TYR A 433 -6.06 21.14 -25.03
N GLN A 434 -5.77 20.01 -25.66
CA GLN A 434 -6.41 19.63 -26.90
C GLN A 434 -7.92 19.42 -26.69
N ASP A 435 -8.69 19.59 -27.76
CA ASP A 435 -10.11 19.23 -27.78
C ASP A 435 -10.32 17.77 -28.21
N VAL A 436 -11.30 17.08 -27.63
CA VAL A 436 -11.54 15.65 -27.88
C VAL A 436 -11.91 15.39 -29.34
N ASP A 437 -12.83 16.19 -29.89
CA ASP A 437 -13.31 16.01 -31.26
C ASP A 437 -12.24 16.44 -32.27
N ALA A 438 -11.50 17.51 -31.96
CA ALA A 438 -10.35 17.91 -32.76
C ALA A 438 -9.26 16.84 -32.80
N MET A 439 -8.96 16.19 -31.67
CA MET A 439 -8.01 15.08 -31.59
C MET A 439 -8.47 13.88 -32.44
N LYS A 440 -9.73 13.45 -32.26
CA LYS A 440 -10.32 12.36 -33.06
C LYS A 440 -10.25 12.66 -34.56
N LYS A 441 -10.58 13.89 -34.96
CA LYS A 441 -10.51 14.31 -36.36
C LYS A 441 -9.08 14.38 -36.91
N ALA A 442 -8.14 14.90 -36.13
CA ALA A 442 -6.73 15.04 -36.53
C ALA A 442 -6.06 13.70 -36.79
N ILE A 443 -6.39 12.68 -35.98
CA ILE A 443 -5.88 11.32 -36.14
C ILE A 443 -6.68 10.60 -37.24
N GLY A 444 -8.01 10.68 -37.20
CA GLY A 444 -8.90 10.03 -38.17
C GLY A 444 -8.74 10.51 -39.61
N SER A 445 -8.26 11.75 -39.84
CA SER A 445 -8.00 12.24 -41.20
C SER A 445 -6.89 11.47 -41.93
N LEU A 446 -6.05 10.73 -41.20
CA LEU A 446 -5.00 9.88 -41.77
C LEU A 446 -5.55 8.56 -42.32
N ASN A 447 -6.74 8.13 -41.87
CA ASN A 447 -7.42 6.97 -42.41
C ASN A 447 -8.95 7.17 -42.37
N PRO A 448 -9.58 7.56 -43.50
CA PRO A 448 -11.02 7.78 -43.60
C PRO A 448 -11.88 6.55 -43.30
N ALA A 449 -11.32 5.33 -43.28
CA ALA A 449 -12.04 4.12 -42.93
C ALA A 449 -12.38 4.05 -41.42
N ILE A 450 -11.65 4.79 -40.58
CA ILE A 450 -11.89 4.85 -39.14
C ILE A 450 -13.01 5.86 -38.85
N LYS A 451 -14.15 5.35 -38.40
CA LYS A 451 -15.35 6.16 -38.08
C LYS A 451 -15.39 6.64 -36.63
N GLY A 452 -14.60 6.04 -35.75
CA GLY A 452 -14.59 6.31 -34.32
C GLY A 452 -13.32 5.77 -33.66
N PHE A 453 -13.12 6.16 -32.40
CA PHE A 453 -11.99 5.72 -31.58
C PHE A 453 -12.52 5.38 -30.18
N ASP A 454 -11.86 4.46 -29.48
CA ASP A 454 -11.97 4.42 -28.02
C ASP A 454 -11.23 5.63 -27.44
N ALA A 455 -12.01 6.60 -26.94
CA ALA A 455 -11.55 7.80 -26.26
C ALA A 455 -12.13 7.90 -24.84
N SER A 456 -12.53 6.75 -24.27
CA SER A 456 -13.26 6.65 -23.00
C SER A 456 -12.60 7.41 -21.85
N CYS A 457 -11.27 7.44 -21.79
CA CYS A 457 -10.54 8.19 -20.76
C CYS A 457 -10.72 9.73 -20.83
N PHE A 458 -11.22 10.26 -21.95
CA PHE A 458 -11.44 11.68 -22.19
C PHE A 458 -12.94 12.05 -22.16
N ASP A 459 -13.79 11.28 -22.83
CA ASP A 459 -15.22 11.59 -23.01
C ASP A 459 -16.18 10.73 -22.17
N GLY A 460 -15.68 9.68 -21.51
CA GLY A 460 -16.48 8.79 -20.69
C GLY A 460 -17.35 7.82 -21.50
N VAL A 461 -17.16 7.74 -22.82
CA VAL A 461 -17.91 6.85 -23.70
C VAL A 461 -17.13 5.56 -23.92
N TYR A 462 -17.55 4.49 -23.23
CA TYR A 462 -16.97 3.16 -23.34
C TYR A 462 -17.58 2.39 -24.52
N VAL A 463 -16.79 2.16 -25.57
CA VAL A 463 -17.27 1.67 -26.88
C VAL A 463 -17.87 0.27 -26.87
N THR A 464 -17.60 -0.54 -25.84
CA THR A 464 -18.20 -1.88 -25.67
C THR A 464 -19.64 -1.82 -25.12
N GLY A 465 -20.08 -0.68 -24.58
CA GLY A 465 -21.45 -0.45 -24.11
C GLY A 465 -21.87 -1.25 -22.87
N ASP A 466 -20.97 -2.02 -22.26
CA ASP A 466 -21.23 -2.93 -21.13
C ASP A 466 -20.61 -2.46 -19.81
N VAL A 467 -20.09 -1.24 -19.76
CA VAL A 467 -19.41 -0.67 -18.59
C VAL A 467 -20.15 0.56 -18.09
N THR A 468 -20.56 0.54 -16.83
CA THR A 468 -21.10 1.72 -16.14
C THR A 468 -20.04 2.39 -15.25
N LEU A 469 -20.30 3.64 -14.83
CA LEU A 469 -19.47 4.30 -13.83
C LEU A 469 -19.42 3.55 -12.50
N GLU A 470 -20.49 2.82 -12.13
CA GLU A 470 -20.52 1.99 -10.93
C GLU A 470 -19.62 0.76 -11.06
N ASP A 471 -19.61 0.10 -12.23
CA ASP A 471 -18.70 -1.01 -12.51
C ASP A 471 -17.23 -0.58 -12.43
N ILE A 472 -16.93 0.64 -12.87
CA ILE A 472 -15.60 1.25 -12.81
C ILE A 472 -15.18 1.50 -11.36
N VAL A 473 -16.08 1.97 -10.49
CA VAL A 473 -15.79 2.13 -9.06
C VAL A 473 -15.52 0.78 -8.42
N ARG A 474 -16.31 -0.26 -8.75
CA ARG A 474 -16.10 -1.64 -8.25
C ARG A 474 -14.78 -2.26 -8.73
N LEU A 475 -14.42 -2.06 -10.00
CA LEU A 475 -13.14 -2.51 -10.55
C LEU A 475 -11.95 -1.81 -9.87
N ASN A 476 -12.13 -0.57 -9.42
CA ASN A 476 -11.10 0.21 -8.74
C ASN A 476 -11.09 0.04 -7.21
N SER A 477 -12.17 -0.41 -6.56
CA SER A 477 -12.19 -0.66 -5.11
C SER A 477 -11.23 -1.78 -4.70
N HIS A 478 -10.96 -2.75 -5.58
CA HIS A 478 -9.92 -3.77 -5.38
C HIS A 478 -8.48 -3.24 -5.51
N ARG A 479 -8.28 -1.99 -5.95
CA ARG A 479 -6.97 -1.34 -6.04
C ARG A 479 -6.62 -0.53 -4.78
N VAL A 480 -7.61 -0.24 -3.93
CA VAL A 480 -7.42 0.54 -2.70
C VAL A 480 -7.06 -0.41 -1.56
N GLY A 481 -5.77 -0.49 -1.20
CA GLY A 481 -5.32 -1.21 0.00
C GLY A 481 -4.08 -2.10 -0.13
N GLY A 482 -3.26 -1.94 -1.17
CA GLY A 482 -1.93 -2.54 -1.17
C GLY A 482 -0.96 -1.69 -0.35
N ASP A 483 -0.80 -1.99 0.93
CA ASP A 483 0.33 -1.48 1.71
C ASP A 483 1.64 -1.86 0.98
N GLU A 484 2.37 -0.85 0.49
CA GLU A 484 3.64 -1.00 -0.24
C GLU A 484 4.79 -1.60 0.62
N ASN A 485 4.52 -2.01 1.87
CA ASN A 485 5.51 -2.42 2.86
C ASN A 485 5.53 -3.93 3.19
N GLN A 486 4.73 -4.78 2.56
CA GLN A 486 4.85 -6.23 2.71
C GLN A 486 5.48 -6.83 1.44
N GLU A 487 6.82 -6.96 1.46
CA GLU A 487 7.66 -7.44 0.34
C GLU A 487 7.35 -8.88 -0.08
N ASP A 488 6.68 -9.65 0.77
CA ASP A 488 6.01 -10.90 0.45
C ASP A 488 4.60 -10.78 1.02
N ARG A 489 3.54 -11.13 0.26
CA ARG A 489 2.14 -11.15 0.78
C ARG A 489 1.97 -12.32 1.75
N GLU A 490 2.80 -12.37 2.77
CA GLU A 490 2.75 -13.35 3.83
C GLU A 490 1.50 -13.08 4.66
N ASN A 491 0.71 -14.12 4.88
CA ASN A 491 -0.45 -14.03 5.78
C ASN A 491 -0.04 -13.66 7.23
N SER A 492 1.23 -13.82 7.57
CA SER A 492 1.80 -13.45 8.86
C SER A 492 3.12 -12.71 8.61
N GLU A 493 3.36 -11.59 9.28
CA GLU A 493 4.54 -10.76 9.03
C GLU A 493 5.85 -11.52 9.29
N ALA A 494 6.82 -11.39 8.38
CA ALA A 494 8.18 -11.86 8.55
C ALA A 494 8.87 -11.30 9.80
N LEU A 495 9.77 -12.12 10.37
CA LEU A 495 10.63 -11.78 11.48
C LEU A 495 12.06 -11.49 10.99
N TYR A 496 12.46 -10.22 11.02
CA TYR A 496 13.80 -9.77 10.63
C TYR A 496 14.72 -9.68 11.86
N LEU A 497 15.47 -10.74 12.17
CA LEU A 497 16.41 -10.78 13.30
C LEU A 497 17.76 -10.10 13.03
N THR A 498 17.99 -9.59 11.82
CA THR A 498 19.29 -9.00 11.46
C THR A 498 19.57 -7.71 12.24
N SER A 499 20.83 -7.53 12.62
CA SER A 499 21.34 -6.31 13.25
C SER A 499 21.94 -5.34 12.24
N GLY A 500 22.32 -5.80 11.04
CA GLY A 500 22.98 -5.00 10.02
C GLY A 500 22.29 -5.11 8.67
N TYR A 501 22.34 -4.03 7.90
CA TYR A 501 21.75 -3.96 6.56
C TYR A 501 22.82 -3.62 5.54
N VAL A 502 22.90 -4.41 4.48
CA VAL A 502 23.81 -4.16 3.37
C VAL A 502 23.39 -2.85 2.70
N GLN A 503 24.33 -1.92 2.61
CA GLN A 503 24.11 -0.64 1.95
C GLN A 503 24.54 -0.75 0.48
N PRO A 504 23.76 -0.21 -0.48
CA PRO A 504 24.05 -0.36 -1.90
C PRO A 504 25.30 0.42 -2.36
N SER A 505 25.69 1.46 -1.62
CA SER A 505 26.96 2.17 -1.79
C SER A 505 27.37 2.89 -0.50
N ALA A 506 28.62 3.35 -0.43
CA ALA A 506 29.09 4.18 0.68
C ALA A 506 28.33 5.52 0.76
N GLU A 507 27.96 6.12 -0.37
CA GLU A 507 27.16 7.34 -0.39
C GLU A 507 25.73 7.10 0.11
N ALA A 508 25.11 5.97 -0.25
CA ALA A 508 23.79 5.59 0.28
C ALA A 508 23.84 5.34 1.78
N SER A 509 24.91 4.68 2.26
CA SER A 509 25.17 4.54 3.70
C SER A 509 25.25 5.91 4.37
N ALA A 510 26.08 6.84 3.87
CA ALA A 510 26.23 8.17 4.45
C ALA A 510 24.90 8.94 4.52
N ARG A 511 24.12 8.94 3.43
CA ARG A 511 22.81 9.61 3.40
C ARG A 511 21.80 9.00 4.36
N ARG A 512 21.72 7.66 4.46
CA ARG A 512 20.82 6.98 5.39
C ARG A 512 21.21 7.20 6.85
N PHE A 513 22.51 7.23 7.17
CA PHE A 513 22.98 7.59 8.51
C PHE A 513 22.71 9.07 8.85
N ALA A 514 22.71 9.96 7.86
CA ALA A 514 22.34 11.37 8.01
C ALA A 514 20.81 11.59 8.08
N GLY A 515 19.99 10.60 7.71
CA GLY A 515 18.53 10.74 7.61
C GLY A 515 18.05 11.38 6.30
N ASP A 516 18.92 11.56 5.31
CA ASP A 516 18.62 12.17 4.00
C ASP A 516 17.95 11.19 3.00
N GLU A 517 17.99 9.90 3.34
CA GLU A 517 17.48 8.78 2.56
C GLU A 517 16.88 7.74 3.50
N ASP A 518 15.67 7.26 3.20
CA ASP A 518 15.01 6.22 3.99
C ASP A 518 15.71 4.87 3.83
N GLY A 519 15.71 4.08 4.90
CA GLY A 519 16.24 2.74 4.91
C GLY A 519 16.83 2.36 6.26
N PHE A 520 16.83 1.06 6.53
CA PHE A 520 17.45 0.53 7.73
C PHE A 520 18.98 0.50 7.57
N THR A 521 19.68 1.01 8.58
CA THR A 521 21.14 1.06 8.63
C THR A 521 21.70 0.07 9.63
N TYR A 522 21.15 0.11 10.85
CA TYR A 522 21.57 -0.71 11.97
C TYR A 522 20.36 -0.99 12.88
N GLY A 523 20.21 -2.23 13.34
CA GLY A 523 19.02 -2.70 14.07
C GLY A 523 18.71 -1.91 15.35
N ARG A 524 19.72 -1.27 15.96
CA ARG A 524 19.55 -0.36 17.09
C ARG A 524 18.78 0.91 16.73
N TYR A 525 18.86 1.35 15.48
CA TYR A 525 18.31 2.61 14.98
C TYR A 525 16.97 2.43 14.25
N GLY A 526 16.70 1.20 13.80
CA GLY A 526 15.45 0.82 13.15
C GLY A 526 15.54 -0.63 12.64
N ASN A 527 14.43 -1.35 12.68
CA ASN A 527 14.30 -2.70 12.16
C ASN A 527 12.90 -2.89 11.55
N PRO A 528 12.74 -3.60 10.41
CA PRO A 528 11.44 -3.78 9.76
C PRO A 528 10.36 -4.34 10.71
N THR A 529 10.68 -5.38 11.47
CA THR A 529 9.76 -6.01 12.41
C THR A 529 9.30 -5.05 13.50
N VAL A 530 10.25 -4.27 14.02
CA VAL A 530 10.01 -3.27 15.07
C VAL A 530 9.15 -2.13 14.52
N ALA A 531 9.45 -1.66 13.30
CA ALA A 531 8.68 -0.63 12.61
C ALA A 531 7.23 -1.08 12.35
N SER A 532 7.00 -2.35 11.99
CA SER A 532 5.64 -2.89 11.82
C SER A 532 4.84 -2.86 13.12
N PHE A 533 5.46 -3.22 14.25
CA PHE A 533 4.86 -3.09 15.58
C PHE A 533 4.51 -1.63 15.91
N GLU A 534 5.47 -0.72 15.71
CA GLU A 534 5.29 0.71 15.98
C GLU A 534 4.16 1.31 15.13
N GLN A 535 4.13 1.01 13.82
CA GLN A 535 3.09 1.47 12.90
C GLN A 535 1.71 0.96 13.29
N ARG A 536 1.57 -0.33 13.61
CA ARG A 536 0.29 -0.91 14.03
C ARG A 536 -0.20 -0.29 15.34
N LEU A 537 0.68 -0.13 16.32
CA LEU A 537 0.31 0.46 17.60
C LEU A 537 -0.07 1.95 17.45
N ALA A 538 0.67 2.72 16.66
CA ALA A 538 0.34 4.11 16.35
C ALA A 538 -1.05 4.24 15.72
N ALA A 539 -1.36 3.37 14.75
CA ALA A 539 -2.67 3.34 14.09
C ALA A 539 -3.81 2.99 15.07
N LEU A 540 -3.60 2.02 15.97
CA LEU A 540 -4.59 1.65 16.97
C LEU A 540 -4.87 2.78 17.97
N GLU A 541 -3.85 3.51 18.42
CA GLU A 541 -4.01 4.69 19.28
C GLU A 541 -4.56 5.92 18.54
N GLY A 542 -4.50 5.95 17.20
CA GLY A 542 -4.78 7.14 16.41
C GLY A 542 -3.68 8.21 16.51
N ALA A 543 -2.45 7.79 16.84
CA ALA A 543 -1.28 8.67 16.92
C ALA A 543 -0.55 8.76 15.57
N PRO A 544 0.08 9.90 15.23
CA PRO A 544 0.87 10.03 14.01
C PRO A 544 2.09 9.11 13.93
N ALA A 545 2.70 8.80 15.09
CA ALA A 545 3.89 7.97 15.16
C ALA A 545 3.97 7.20 16.50
N ALA A 546 4.77 6.13 16.52
CA ALA A 546 5.17 5.46 17.74
C ALA A 546 6.66 5.09 17.70
N ILE A 547 7.24 4.92 18.89
CA ILE A 547 8.61 4.44 19.07
C ILE A 547 8.66 3.44 20.22
N SER A 548 9.30 2.31 19.99
CA SER A 548 9.33 1.17 20.89
C SER A 548 10.66 1.04 21.63
N THR A 549 10.62 0.42 22.80
CA THR A 549 11.78 0.22 23.67
C THR A 549 11.75 -1.16 24.32
N ALA A 550 12.87 -1.56 24.92
CA ALA A 550 13.03 -2.89 25.51
C ALA A 550 12.03 -3.22 26.65
N SER A 551 11.44 -2.21 27.31
CA SER A 551 10.47 -2.38 28.39
C SER A 551 9.64 -1.11 28.61
N GLY A 552 8.52 -1.22 29.32
CA GLY A 552 7.72 -0.03 29.71
C GLY A 552 8.53 1.01 30.49
N MET A 553 9.39 0.59 31.43
CA MET A 553 10.26 1.52 32.16
C MET A 553 11.30 2.20 31.25
N SER A 554 11.75 1.52 30.21
CA SER A 554 12.62 2.12 29.19
C SER A 554 11.88 3.21 28.40
N ALA A 555 10.60 3.00 28.09
CA ALA A 555 9.76 4.02 27.44
C ALA A 555 9.59 5.25 28.34
N ILE A 556 9.31 5.07 29.63
CA ILE A 556 9.20 6.18 30.60
C ILE A 556 10.53 6.91 30.74
N LEU A 557 11.64 6.19 30.88
CA LEU A 557 12.97 6.80 30.98
C LEU A 557 13.30 7.61 29.72
N MET A 558 13.03 7.06 28.54
CA MET A 558 13.22 7.74 27.26
C MET A 558 12.38 9.01 27.16
N MET A 559 11.11 8.95 27.58
CA MET A 559 10.22 10.11 27.64
C MET A 559 10.82 11.20 28.53
N CYS A 560 11.18 10.87 29.77
CA CYS A 560 11.74 11.83 30.72
C CYS A 560 13.05 12.44 30.21
N MET A 561 13.99 11.62 29.72
CA MET A 561 15.27 12.11 29.20
C MET A 561 15.14 12.93 27.92
N GLY A 562 14.12 12.67 27.10
CA GLY A 562 13.87 13.42 25.86
C GLY A 562 13.20 14.78 26.09
N LEU A 563 12.45 14.93 27.18
CA LEU A 563 11.63 16.11 27.44
C LEU A 563 12.17 17.03 28.54
N LEU A 564 12.90 16.50 29.50
CA LEU A 564 13.23 17.21 30.74
C LEU A 564 14.72 17.53 30.84
N LYS A 565 15.02 18.64 31.49
CA LYS A 565 16.37 19.04 31.92
C LYS A 565 16.34 19.59 33.35
N ALA A 566 17.52 19.84 33.91
CA ALA A 566 17.66 20.47 35.22
C ALA A 566 16.85 21.77 35.30
N GLY A 567 16.08 21.92 36.38
CA GLY A 567 15.17 23.04 36.62
C GLY A 567 13.76 22.86 36.04
N ASP A 568 13.49 21.84 35.24
CA ASP A 568 12.12 21.53 34.82
C ASP A 568 11.33 20.82 35.93
N HIS A 569 10.00 20.92 35.84
CA HIS A 569 9.07 20.34 36.80
C HIS A 569 8.09 19.36 36.12
N VAL A 570 7.82 18.23 36.80
CA VAL A 570 6.85 17.21 36.38
C VAL A 570 5.77 17.04 37.45
N ILE A 571 4.51 16.97 37.03
CA ILE A 571 3.41 16.59 37.94
C ILE A 571 3.03 15.14 37.63
N CYS A 572 3.03 14.30 38.66
CA CYS A 572 2.68 12.88 38.57
C CYS A 572 1.58 12.54 39.55
N SER A 573 0.86 11.46 39.28
CA SER A 573 -0.03 10.88 40.26
C SER A 573 0.73 10.13 41.35
N HIS A 574 0.24 10.17 42.60
CA HIS A 574 0.77 9.31 43.66
C HIS A 574 0.40 7.82 43.48
N SER A 575 -0.59 7.53 42.64
CA SER A 575 -1.10 6.18 42.38
C SER A 575 -0.40 5.49 41.19
N MET A 576 0.65 6.09 40.64
CA MET A 576 1.44 5.48 39.59
C MET A 576 2.24 4.29 40.09
N PHE A 577 2.66 3.43 39.17
CA PHE A 577 3.61 2.35 39.46
C PHE A 577 4.83 2.82 40.26
N GLY A 578 5.13 2.13 41.37
CA GLY A 578 6.16 2.56 42.32
C GLY A 578 7.58 2.78 41.74
N SER A 579 7.95 2.06 40.68
CA SER A 579 9.24 2.33 40.00
C SER A 579 9.24 3.66 39.25
N THR A 580 8.09 4.09 38.71
CA THR A 580 7.91 5.39 38.07
C THR A 580 8.05 6.51 39.09
N ILE A 581 7.41 6.35 40.25
CA ILE A 581 7.54 7.28 41.39
C ILE A 581 8.99 7.42 41.81
N LYS A 582 9.72 6.31 41.96
CA LYS A 582 11.15 6.33 42.31
C LYS A 582 11.98 7.03 41.22
N LEU A 583 11.75 6.70 39.95
CA LEU A 583 12.50 7.29 38.83
C LEU A 583 12.35 8.81 38.83
N ILE A 584 11.12 9.32 38.87
CA ILE A 584 10.84 10.75 38.77
C ILE A 584 11.17 11.48 40.08
N GLY A 585 10.75 10.92 41.22
CA GLY A 585 10.89 11.56 42.53
C GLY A 585 12.28 11.46 43.15
N SER A 586 13.12 10.51 42.73
CA SER A 586 14.45 10.30 43.34
C SER A 586 15.59 10.28 42.34
N ASP A 587 15.46 9.58 41.22
CA ASP A 587 16.58 9.41 40.29
C ASP A 587 16.77 10.64 39.40
N LEU A 588 15.70 11.21 38.84
CA LEU A 588 15.75 12.46 38.07
C LEU A 588 15.98 13.69 38.95
N ALA A 589 15.56 13.65 40.22
CA ALA A 589 15.84 14.70 41.20
C ALA A 589 17.36 14.92 41.39
N LYS A 590 18.18 13.87 41.30
CA LYS A 590 19.66 13.98 41.33
C LYS A 590 20.22 14.80 40.17
N PHE A 591 19.48 14.88 39.07
CA PHE A 591 19.83 15.68 37.89
C PHE A 591 19.09 17.03 37.85
N GLY A 592 18.47 17.43 38.97
CA GLY A 592 17.84 18.74 39.14
C GLY A 592 16.43 18.87 38.56
N VAL A 593 15.76 17.77 38.22
CA VAL A 593 14.34 17.79 37.82
C VAL A 593 13.47 17.81 39.08
N GLU A 594 12.56 18.77 39.18
CA GLU A 594 11.59 18.84 40.27
C GLU A 594 10.35 17.98 39.97
N SER A 595 9.68 17.49 41.00
CA SER A 595 8.41 16.78 40.84
C SER A 595 7.39 17.11 41.93
N SER A 596 6.12 17.09 41.55
CA SER A 596 4.97 17.13 42.47
C SER A 596 4.13 15.87 42.28
N PHE A 597 3.75 15.23 43.38
CA PHE A 597 2.87 14.07 43.37
C PHE A 597 1.50 14.45 43.92
N VAL A 598 0.44 14.26 43.13
CA VAL A 598 -0.93 14.70 43.45
C VAL A 598 -1.92 13.52 43.38
N PRO A 599 -3.12 13.63 43.99
CA PRO A 599 -4.17 12.64 43.80
C PRO A 599 -4.62 12.48 42.35
N GLN A 600 -4.67 11.23 41.88
CA GLN A 600 -5.07 10.87 40.51
C GLN A 600 -6.41 11.51 40.11
N THR A 601 -7.36 11.50 41.05
CA THR A 601 -8.77 11.78 40.79
C THR A 601 -9.17 13.22 41.14
N ASP A 602 -8.25 14.02 41.69
CA ASP A 602 -8.48 15.41 42.08
C ASP A 602 -7.89 16.38 41.05
N VAL A 603 -8.69 16.72 40.04
CA VAL A 603 -8.33 17.67 38.97
C VAL A 603 -7.88 19.03 39.53
N ALA A 604 -8.44 19.49 40.66
CA ALA A 604 -8.06 20.76 41.26
C ALA A 604 -6.64 20.70 41.86
N ALA A 605 -6.24 19.58 42.44
CA ALA A 605 -4.88 19.36 42.92
C ALA A 605 -3.85 19.37 41.76
N TRP A 606 -4.20 18.80 40.60
CA TRP A 606 -3.36 18.89 39.40
C TRP A 606 -3.15 20.33 38.95
N ALA A 607 -4.23 21.12 38.87
CA ALA A 607 -4.17 22.52 38.49
C ALA A 607 -3.34 23.35 39.50
N ALA A 608 -3.52 23.11 40.80
CA ALA A 608 -2.80 23.81 41.86
C ALA A 608 -1.29 23.49 41.91
N ALA A 609 -0.90 22.31 41.43
CA ALA A 609 0.50 21.89 41.37
C ALA A 609 1.27 22.47 40.18
N VAL A 610 0.59 23.15 39.24
CA VAL A 610 1.24 23.80 38.09
C VAL A 610 2.17 24.93 38.55
N LYS A 611 3.42 24.84 38.11
CA LYS A 611 4.46 25.87 38.24
C LYS A 611 4.87 26.41 36.86
N PRO A 612 5.49 27.60 36.76
CA PRO A 612 5.95 28.17 35.48
C PRO A 612 6.98 27.30 34.72
N ASN A 613 7.71 26.43 35.43
CA ASN A 613 8.67 25.48 34.87
C ASN A 613 8.08 24.08 34.63
N THR A 614 6.75 23.90 34.74
CA THR A 614 6.10 22.61 34.49
C THR A 614 6.19 22.26 33.00
N ARG A 615 6.67 21.05 32.70
CA ARG A 615 6.84 20.57 31.31
C ARG A 615 6.03 19.33 30.99
N LEU A 616 5.68 18.54 32.01
CA LEU A 616 5.01 17.27 31.81
C LEU A 616 4.02 17.00 32.95
N LEU A 617 2.80 16.62 32.60
CA LEU A 617 1.85 15.93 33.46
C LEU A 617 1.86 14.45 33.06
N PHE A 618 1.99 13.54 34.02
CA PHE A 618 2.03 12.11 33.75
C PHE A 618 1.08 11.32 34.66
N ALA A 619 0.08 10.68 34.05
CA ALA A 619 -0.94 9.90 34.74
C ALA A 619 -1.01 8.46 34.21
N GLU A 620 -1.36 7.51 35.07
CA GLU A 620 -1.65 6.10 34.72
C GLU A 620 -3.15 5.88 34.90
N THR A 621 -3.88 5.43 33.88
CA THR A 621 -5.34 5.33 33.96
C THR A 621 -5.88 4.15 33.13
N PRO A 622 -6.45 3.10 33.77
CA PRO A 622 -6.57 2.88 35.22
C PRO A 622 -5.23 2.67 35.96
N THR A 623 -5.17 3.02 37.24
CA THR A 623 -3.98 2.82 38.10
C THR A 623 -3.80 1.39 38.61
N ASN A 624 -2.56 0.96 38.84
CA ASN A 624 -2.24 -0.27 39.56
C ASN A 624 -1.91 0.01 41.05
N PRO A 625 -2.59 -0.61 42.04
CA PRO A 625 -3.54 -1.73 41.91
C PRO A 625 -5.02 -1.34 41.98
N LEU A 626 -5.34 -0.11 42.39
CA LEU A 626 -6.72 0.29 42.76
C LEU A 626 -7.61 0.67 41.59
N THR A 627 -7.08 0.70 40.36
CA THR A 627 -7.83 0.96 39.13
C THR A 627 -8.50 2.32 39.07
N GLU A 628 -7.92 3.33 39.74
CA GLU A 628 -8.43 4.70 39.69
C GLU A 628 -8.31 5.28 38.28
N VAL A 629 -9.32 6.06 37.88
CA VAL A 629 -9.41 6.67 36.55
C VAL A 629 -9.32 8.19 36.67
N CYS A 630 -8.42 8.83 35.91
CA CYS A 630 -8.39 10.29 35.79
C CYS A 630 -9.21 10.79 34.60
N ASP A 631 -9.64 12.06 34.66
CA ASP A 631 -10.27 12.74 33.53
C ASP A 631 -9.18 13.24 32.57
N ILE A 632 -9.02 12.52 31.46
CA ILE A 632 -7.92 12.77 30.53
C ILE A 632 -8.08 14.13 29.85
N ARG A 633 -9.32 14.54 29.53
CA ARG A 633 -9.59 15.83 28.89
C ARG A 633 -9.27 16.98 29.83
N ALA A 634 -9.71 16.89 31.08
CA ALA A 634 -9.42 17.92 32.07
C ALA A 634 -7.91 18.07 32.33
N LEU A 635 -7.17 16.95 32.39
CA LEU A 635 -5.71 17.02 32.53
C LEU A 635 -5.01 17.57 31.28
N ALA A 636 -5.53 17.29 30.09
CA ALA A 636 -4.99 17.83 28.84
C ALA A 636 -5.16 19.36 28.81
N ASP A 637 -6.36 19.85 29.16
CA ASP A 637 -6.66 21.28 29.24
C ASP A 637 -5.71 22.00 30.23
N ILE A 638 -5.44 21.39 31.39
CA ILE A 638 -4.49 21.93 32.38
C ILE A 638 -3.07 21.96 31.81
N ALA A 639 -2.60 20.85 31.22
CA ALA A 639 -1.26 20.76 30.66
C ALA A 639 -1.04 21.80 29.57
N HIS A 640 -1.94 21.89 28.60
CA HIS A 640 -1.84 22.80 27.46
C HIS A 640 -1.94 24.27 27.90
N SER A 641 -2.81 24.59 28.87
CA SER A 641 -2.89 25.94 29.45
C SER A 641 -1.59 26.36 30.14
N ALA A 642 -0.80 25.42 30.65
CA ALA A 642 0.49 25.66 31.27
C ALA A 642 1.67 25.63 30.28
N GLY A 643 1.43 25.33 28.99
CA GLY A 643 2.50 25.07 28.01
C GLY A 643 3.31 23.81 28.30
N ALA A 644 2.68 22.82 28.95
CA ALA A 644 3.21 21.50 29.26
C ALA A 644 2.55 20.43 28.37
N LEU A 645 3.14 19.23 28.34
CA LEU A 645 2.57 18.06 27.67
C LEU A 645 1.83 17.16 28.66
N LEU A 646 0.78 16.47 28.20
CA LEU A 646 0.15 15.37 28.93
C LEU A 646 0.63 14.02 28.38
N ALA A 647 1.24 13.20 29.25
CA ALA A 647 1.49 11.80 29.00
C ALA A 647 0.48 10.92 29.78
N VAL A 648 -0.04 9.89 29.12
CA VAL A 648 -0.96 8.91 29.72
C VAL A 648 -0.40 7.50 29.57
N ASP A 649 -0.15 6.82 30.68
CA ASP A 649 0.07 5.38 30.70
C ASP A 649 -1.29 4.67 30.54
N ASN A 650 -1.45 4.00 29.39
CA ASN A 650 -2.67 3.33 28.95
C ASN A 650 -2.52 1.79 28.99
N CYS A 651 -1.57 1.26 29.76
CA CYS A 651 -1.25 -0.18 29.78
C CYS A 651 -2.44 -1.09 30.08
N PHE A 652 -3.37 -0.64 30.93
CA PHE A 652 -4.48 -1.46 31.44
C PHE A 652 -5.69 -1.45 30.51
N ALA A 653 -6.06 -0.29 29.99
CA ALA A 653 -7.20 -0.17 29.10
C ALA A 653 -6.81 -0.53 27.66
N THR A 654 -5.57 -0.23 27.25
CA THR A 654 -5.05 -0.40 25.89
C THR A 654 -5.85 0.39 24.85
N PRO A 655 -5.41 0.48 23.58
CA PRO A 655 -6.20 1.14 22.54
C PRO A 655 -7.57 0.48 22.29
N ALA A 656 -7.76 -0.78 22.74
CA ALA A 656 -9.02 -1.51 22.58
C ALA A 656 -10.15 -0.92 23.43
N LEU A 657 -9.86 -0.41 24.63
CA LEU A 657 -10.89 0.14 25.51
C LEU A 657 -10.83 1.68 25.59
N GLN A 658 -9.63 2.26 25.61
CA GLN A 658 -9.42 3.70 25.83
C GLN A 658 -8.36 4.23 24.86
N ARG A 659 -8.65 5.36 24.20
CA ARG A 659 -7.71 6.03 23.28
C ARG A 659 -7.39 7.43 23.79
N PRO A 660 -6.36 7.61 24.64
CA PRO A 660 -6.07 8.91 25.25
C PRO A 660 -5.74 10.03 24.26
N MET A 661 -5.18 9.70 23.09
CA MET A 661 -4.94 10.67 22.00
C MET A 661 -6.23 11.40 21.59
N ALA A 662 -7.34 10.67 21.45
CA ALA A 662 -8.64 11.23 21.13
C ALA A 662 -9.26 12.06 22.28
N LEU A 663 -8.67 11.98 23.47
CA LEU A 663 -9.07 12.70 24.68
C LEU A 663 -8.12 13.86 25.01
N GLY A 664 -7.13 14.15 24.14
CA GLY A 664 -6.25 15.31 24.28
C GLY A 664 -4.85 15.03 24.82
N ALA A 665 -4.50 13.76 25.10
CA ALA A 665 -3.13 13.43 25.50
C ALA A 665 -2.13 13.63 24.34
N ASP A 666 -0.94 14.15 24.65
CA ASP A 666 0.15 14.36 23.67
C ASP A 666 1.00 13.11 23.48
N ILE A 667 1.09 12.27 24.52
CA ILE A 667 1.90 11.06 24.55
C ILE A 667 1.10 9.94 25.21
N VAL A 668 1.03 8.78 24.56
CA VAL A 668 0.52 7.54 25.18
C VAL A 668 1.66 6.59 25.44
N MET A 669 1.82 6.20 26.69
CA MET A 669 2.79 5.22 27.13
C MET A 669 2.13 3.84 27.20
N HIS A 670 2.83 2.85 26.63
CA HIS A 670 2.50 1.44 26.75
C HIS A 670 3.68 0.63 27.27
N SER A 671 3.40 -0.33 28.13
CA SER A 671 4.22 -1.50 28.37
C SER A 671 3.66 -2.64 27.53
N GLY A 672 4.31 -2.92 26.40
CA GLY A 672 3.93 -4.04 25.53
C GLY A 672 4.00 -5.41 26.20
N THR A 673 4.75 -5.53 27.31
CA THR A 673 4.80 -6.71 28.20
C THR A 673 3.43 -7.13 28.76
N LYS A 674 2.45 -6.22 28.76
CA LYS A 674 1.14 -6.41 29.38
C LYS A 674 0.15 -6.95 28.35
N TYR A 675 -1.04 -6.33 28.27
CA TYR A 675 -2.13 -6.78 27.42
C TYR A 675 -1.81 -6.74 25.91
N LEU A 676 -0.82 -5.94 25.46
CA LEU A 676 -0.40 -5.93 24.05
C LEU A 676 0.21 -7.28 23.63
N ASP A 677 1.12 -7.86 24.41
CA ASP A 677 1.56 -9.25 24.24
C ASP A 677 0.40 -10.22 24.55
N GLY A 678 -0.21 -10.06 25.72
CA GLY A 678 -1.39 -10.82 26.11
C GLY A 678 -1.14 -12.19 26.73
N GLN A 679 0.12 -12.64 26.83
CA GLN A 679 0.46 -14.01 27.27
C GLN A 679 1.75 -14.09 28.12
N GLY A 680 2.28 -12.96 28.59
CA GLY A 680 3.42 -12.93 29.51
C GLY A 680 4.74 -13.49 28.95
N ARG A 681 4.94 -13.43 27.63
CA ARG A 681 6.04 -14.08 26.90
C ARG A 681 7.28 -13.20 26.77
N VAL A 682 7.09 -11.89 26.55
CA VAL A 682 8.18 -10.98 26.19
C VAL A 682 8.06 -9.62 26.90
N MET A 683 9.19 -8.92 27.01
CA MET A 683 9.21 -7.53 27.46
C MET A 683 9.19 -6.57 26.28
N ALA A 684 8.37 -5.51 26.40
CA ALA A 684 8.34 -4.40 25.47
C ALA A 684 7.80 -3.13 26.13
N GLY A 685 8.15 -1.98 25.58
CA GLY A 685 7.54 -0.68 25.87
C GLY A 685 7.37 0.13 24.59
N ALA A 686 6.51 1.12 24.60
CA ALA A 686 6.31 2.04 23.48
C ALA A 686 5.78 3.40 23.94
N LEU A 687 6.08 4.44 23.17
CA LEU A 687 5.45 5.75 23.24
C LEU A 687 4.77 6.03 21.90
N CYS A 688 3.48 6.37 21.92
CA CYS A 688 2.76 6.91 20.77
C CYS A 688 2.67 8.43 20.93
N ALA A 689 3.05 9.19 19.91
CA ALA A 689 3.15 10.66 19.98
C ALA A 689 3.15 11.29 18.57
N SER A 690 3.36 12.61 18.49
CA SER A 690 3.63 13.27 17.22
C SER A 690 4.93 12.79 16.59
N GLN A 691 5.01 12.88 15.26
CA GLN A 691 6.23 12.53 14.52
C GLN A 691 7.44 13.36 14.98
N GLU A 692 7.22 14.64 15.31
CA GLU A 692 8.25 15.55 15.82
C GLU A 692 8.81 15.07 17.16
N LEU A 693 7.96 14.71 18.13
CA LEU A 693 8.42 14.18 19.42
C LEU A 693 9.21 12.88 19.24
N VAL A 694 8.71 11.97 18.40
CA VAL A 694 9.38 10.71 18.11
C VAL A 694 10.77 10.93 17.51
N THR A 695 10.86 11.76 16.46
CA THR A 695 12.11 11.96 15.72
C THR A 695 13.12 12.84 16.46
N GLU A 696 12.67 13.91 17.11
CA GLU A 696 13.56 14.93 17.68
C GLU A 696 13.85 14.74 19.17
N LYS A 697 12.94 14.12 19.94
CA LYS A 697 13.10 13.97 21.40
C LYS A 697 13.43 12.53 21.79
N PHE A 698 12.70 11.55 21.26
CA PHE A 698 12.80 10.17 21.73
C PHE A 698 13.86 9.34 21.00
N LEU A 699 13.91 9.41 19.68
CA LEU A 699 14.87 8.65 18.87
C LEU A 699 16.33 8.93 19.24
N PRO A 700 16.78 10.19 19.48
CA PRO A 700 18.16 10.45 19.89
C PRO A 700 18.53 9.79 21.24
N VAL A 701 17.59 9.79 22.18
CA VAL A 701 17.76 9.14 23.49
C VAL A 701 17.82 7.63 23.32
N LEU A 702 16.92 7.03 22.54
CA LEU A 702 16.94 5.59 22.25
C LEU A 702 18.28 5.14 21.67
N LYS A 703 18.77 5.88 20.66
CA LYS A 703 20.06 5.61 20.00
C LYS A 703 21.23 5.65 20.97
N SER A 704 21.22 6.60 21.91
CA SER A 704 22.32 6.86 22.84
C SER A 704 22.30 5.92 24.05
N ALA A 705 21.12 5.67 24.60
CA ALA A 705 20.92 4.84 25.78
C ALA A 705 20.84 3.34 25.46
N GLY A 706 20.64 2.97 24.19
CA GLY A 706 20.57 1.56 23.76
C GLY A 706 19.30 0.85 24.22
N MET A 707 18.22 1.59 24.44
CA MET A 707 16.93 1.07 24.94
C MET A 707 16.10 0.34 23.87
N THR A 708 16.75 -0.30 22.90
CA THR A 708 16.11 -0.86 21.69
C THR A 708 15.30 -2.11 22.00
N LEU A 709 14.10 -2.20 21.42
CA LEU A 709 13.28 -3.41 21.44
C LEU A 709 13.89 -4.51 20.55
N ALA A 710 13.98 -5.74 21.07
CA ALA A 710 14.41 -6.89 20.28
C ALA A 710 13.37 -7.21 19.18
N PRO A 711 13.77 -7.47 17.92
CA PRO A 711 12.83 -7.76 16.83
C PRO A 711 11.92 -8.96 17.11
N PHE A 712 12.42 -10.00 17.79
CA PHE A 712 11.59 -11.12 18.24
C PHE A 712 10.49 -10.70 19.20
N ASN A 713 10.81 -9.85 20.19
CA ASN A 713 9.82 -9.34 21.12
C ASN A 713 8.79 -8.46 20.41
N ALA A 714 9.24 -7.60 19.48
CA ALA A 714 8.33 -6.79 18.66
C ALA A 714 7.35 -7.66 17.87
N TRP A 715 7.83 -8.74 17.25
CA TRP A 715 6.98 -9.69 16.51
C TRP A 715 5.95 -10.38 17.42
N VAL A 716 6.38 -10.84 18.60
CA VAL A 716 5.46 -11.49 19.56
C VAL A 716 4.35 -10.53 19.99
N VAL A 717 4.68 -9.27 20.29
CA VAL A 717 3.69 -8.25 20.65
C VAL A 717 2.82 -7.90 19.45
N LEU A 718 3.40 -7.73 18.25
CA LEU A 718 2.68 -7.48 17.01
C LEU A 718 1.59 -8.53 16.75
N LYS A 719 1.89 -9.80 17.03
CA LYS A 719 0.91 -10.90 16.97
C LYS A 719 -0.11 -10.87 18.10
N GLY A 720 0.29 -10.45 19.30
CA GLY A 720 -0.64 -10.21 20.40
C GLY A 720 -1.71 -9.16 20.06
N LEU A 721 -1.35 -8.13 19.27
CA LEU A 721 -2.27 -7.07 18.85
C LEU A 721 -3.46 -7.57 18.01
N GLU A 722 -3.31 -8.64 17.22
CA GLU A 722 -4.37 -9.18 16.36
C GLU A 722 -5.58 -9.68 17.15
N THR A 723 -5.35 -10.13 18.39
CA THR A 723 -6.40 -10.65 19.28
C THR A 723 -6.71 -9.70 20.44
N LEU A 724 -6.12 -8.49 20.44
CA LEU A 724 -6.20 -7.58 21.57
C LEU A 724 -7.65 -7.22 21.93
N ASP A 725 -8.45 -6.82 20.93
CA ASP A 725 -9.83 -6.39 21.15
C ASP A 725 -10.68 -7.51 21.76
N ILE A 726 -10.71 -8.69 21.12
CA ILE A 726 -11.49 -9.83 21.62
C ILE A 726 -11.05 -10.28 23.02
N ARG A 727 -9.75 -10.22 23.32
CA ARG A 727 -9.22 -10.56 24.65
C ARG A 727 -9.68 -9.54 25.68
N MET A 728 -9.50 -8.24 25.41
CA MET A 728 -9.87 -7.18 26.34
C MET A 728 -11.37 -7.19 26.64
N GLN A 729 -12.23 -7.36 25.62
CA GLN A 729 -13.67 -7.46 25.81
C GLN A 729 -14.06 -8.65 26.70
N ALA A 730 -13.53 -9.84 26.40
CA ALA A 730 -13.83 -11.06 27.16
C ALA A 730 -13.32 -10.98 28.61
N GLN A 731 -12.10 -10.50 28.81
CA GLN A 731 -11.50 -10.34 30.14
C GLN A 731 -12.24 -9.27 30.95
N SER A 732 -12.65 -8.17 30.33
CA SER A 732 -13.46 -7.14 30.99
C SER A 732 -14.83 -7.63 31.43
N ALA A 733 -15.55 -8.36 30.59
CA ALA A 733 -16.83 -8.94 30.96
C ALA A 733 -16.71 -9.89 32.16
N ARG A 734 -15.65 -10.71 32.19
CA ARG A 734 -15.36 -11.61 33.31
C ARG A 734 -14.94 -10.88 34.56
N ALA A 735 -14.12 -9.83 34.43
CA ALA A 735 -13.74 -8.98 35.54
C ALA A 735 -14.96 -8.33 36.19
N LEU A 736 -15.93 -7.84 35.41
CA LEU A 736 -17.18 -7.31 35.95
C LEU A 736 -17.97 -8.37 36.73
N ALA A 737 -18.16 -9.55 36.16
CA ALA A 737 -18.90 -10.63 36.81
C ALA A 737 -18.22 -11.13 38.09
N LEU A 738 -16.88 -11.23 38.10
CA LEU A 738 -16.10 -11.54 39.28
C LEU A 738 -16.16 -10.42 40.32
N ALA A 739 -16.12 -9.15 39.90
CA ALA A 739 -16.23 -8.01 40.79
C ALA A 739 -17.59 -8.00 41.51
N GLN A 740 -18.68 -8.29 40.79
CA GLN A 740 -20.03 -8.42 41.35
C GLN A 740 -20.11 -9.58 42.36
N TRP A 741 -19.59 -10.75 41.99
CA TRP A 741 -19.55 -11.90 42.88
C TRP A 741 -18.73 -11.64 44.15
N LEU A 742 -17.55 -11.03 44.03
CA LEU A 742 -16.71 -10.65 45.16
C LEU A 742 -17.37 -9.60 46.05
N GLN A 743 -18.17 -8.68 45.48
CA GLN A 743 -18.89 -7.65 46.25
C GLN A 743 -19.92 -8.29 47.19
N ASP A 744 -20.52 -9.41 46.80
CA ASP A 744 -21.48 -10.16 47.60
C ASP A 744 -20.84 -11.23 48.51
N HIS A 745 -19.53 -11.49 48.35
CA HIS A 745 -18.84 -12.58 49.04
C HIS A 745 -18.61 -12.27 50.54
N PRO A 746 -18.98 -13.17 51.49
CA PRO A 746 -18.97 -12.88 52.92
C PRO A 746 -17.58 -12.57 53.50
N SER A 747 -16.50 -13.10 52.91
CA SER A 747 -15.11 -12.87 53.34
C SER A 747 -14.45 -11.62 52.74
N VAL A 748 -15.13 -10.91 51.83
CA VAL A 748 -14.59 -9.73 51.14
C VAL A 748 -15.17 -8.46 51.73
N ALA A 749 -14.31 -7.52 52.10
CA ALA A 749 -14.68 -6.25 52.71
C ALA A 749 -15.05 -5.18 51.66
N ARG A 750 -14.29 -5.11 50.57
CA ARG A 750 -14.43 -4.11 49.52
C ARG A 750 -13.86 -4.61 48.20
N VAL A 751 -14.48 -4.21 47.10
CA VAL A 751 -13.99 -4.43 45.72
C VAL A 751 -13.71 -3.08 45.07
N HIS A 752 -12.59 -3.00 44.35
CA HIS A 752 -12.13 -1.87 43.56
C HIS A 752 -12.14 -2.29 42.09
N TYR A 753 -13.16 -1.86 41.36
CA TYR A 753 -13.29 -2.11 39.93
C TYR A 753 -14.12 -1.02 39.24
N PRO A 754 -13.63 -0.34 38.18
CA PRO A 754 -14.32 0.80 37.56
C PRO A 754 -15.65 0.45 36.91
N GLY A 755 -15.86 -0.83 36.55
CA GLY A 755 -17.12 -1.30 35.98
C GLY A 755 -18.25 -1.45 37.00
N LEU A 756 -17.97 -1.42 38.30
CA LEU A 756 -19.01 -1.43 39.33
C LEU A 756 -19.60 -0.02 39.51
N SER A 757 -20.92 0.08 39.64
CA SER A 757 -21.61 1.35 39.92
C SER A 757 -21.25 1.96 41.27
N SER A 758 -20.69 1.15 42.18
CA SER A 758 -20.17 1.58 43.49
C SER A 758 -18.79 2.24 43.40
N HIS A 759 -18.09 2.13 42.26
CA HIS A 759 -16.78 2.74 42.09
C HIS A 759 -16.92 4.26 41.91
N PRO A 760 -16.16 5.10 42.65
CA PRO A 760 -16.35 6.55 42.62
C PRO A 760 -16.21 7.17 41.22
N GLN A 761 -15.33 6.61 40.38
CA GLN A 761 -15.12 7.06 38.99
C GLN A 761 -15.90 6.24 37.95
N HIS A 762 -16.93 5.48 38.32
CA HIS A 762 -17.68 4.60 37.41
C HIS A 762 -18.18 5.34 36.14
N ALA A 763 -18.88 6.46 36.30
CA ALA A 763 -19.42 7.21 35.17
C ALA A 763 -18.33 7.70 34.20
N LEU A 764 -17.18 8.13 34.75
CA LEU A 764 -16.03 8.56 33.96
C LEU A 764 -15.39 7.38 33.21
N ALA A 765 -15.22 6.24 33.89
CA ALA A 765 -14.69 5.01 33.30
C ALA A 765 -15.57 4.54 32.14
N MET A 766 -16.89 4.46 32.33
CA MET A 766 -17.81 4.07 31.25
C MET A 766 -17.74 5.00 30.04
N THR A 767 -17.51 6.29 30.28
CA THR A 767 -17.37 7.30 29.23
C THR A 767 -16.04 7.19 28.47
N GLN A 768 -14.92 6.93 29.15
CA GLN A 768 -13.58 6.94 28.54
C GLN A 768 -13.10 5.57 28.06
N GLN A 769 -13.65 4.48 28.60
CA GLN A 769 -13.14 3.11 28.43
C GLN A 769 -14.12 2.19 27.67
N SER A 770 -14.79 2.74 26.67
CA SER A 770 -15.73 2.02 25.79
C SER A 770 -16.81 1.25 26.56
N ASN A 771 -17.33 1.85 27.63
CA ASN A 771 -18.33 1.26 28.51
C ASN A 771 -17.87 -0.06 29.18
N CYS A 772 -16.56 -0.21 29.41
CA CYS A 772 -15.93 -1.33 30.10
C CYS A 772 -15.09 -0.85 31.27
N GLY A 773 -14.89 -1.69 32.29
CA GLY A 773 -14.06 -1.36 33.47
C GLY A 773 -12.61 -1.84 33.38
N GLY A 774 -12.17 -2.36 32.22
CA GLY A 774 -10.87 -3.02 32.07
C GLY A 774 -10.86 -4.46 32.61
N ALA A 775 -9.69 -5.10 32.58
CA ALA A 775 -9.52 -6.52 32.92
C ALA A 775 -8.83 -6.74 34.29
N VAL A 776 -8.56 -5.67 35.03
CA VAL A 776 -7.95 -5.73 36.35
C VAL A 776 -8.96 -5.25 37.40
N LEU A 777 -9.01 -5.95 38.53
CA LEU A 777 -9.73 -5.53 39.72
C LEU A 777 -8.88 -5.79 40.95
N SER A 778 -9.21 -5.16 42.07
CA SER A 778 -8.63 -5.48 43.37
C SER A 778 -9.72 -5.65 44.42
N PHE A 779 -9.45 -6.41 45.47
CA PHE A 779 -10.38 -6.56 46.58
C PHE A 779 -9.64 -6.70 47.92
N GLU A 780 -10.31 -6.33 48.99
CA GLU A 780 -9.80 -6.40 50.35
C GLU A 780 -10.49 -7.53 51.11
N VAL A 781 -9.72 -8.39 51.77
CA VAL A 781 -10.27 -9.43 52.65
C VAL A 781 -10.71 -8.83 53.99
N LYS A 782 -11.81 -9.33 54.56
CA LYS A 782 -12.24 -8.94 55.92
C LYS A 782 -11.26 -9.46 56.96
N ALA A 783 -10.83 -8.58 57.85
CA ALA A 783 -9.98 -8.88 59.00
C ALA A 783 -10.20 -7.86 60.12
N SER A 784 -9.80 -8.21 61.36
CA SER A 784 -9.86 -7.35 62.53
C SER A 784 -8.73 -6.33 62.63
N ASP A 785 -7.57 -6.65 62.05
CA ASP A 785 -6.35 -5.84 62.09
C ASP A 785 -5.45 -6.13 60.87
N GLU A 786 -4.40 -5.32 60.70
CA GLU A 786 -3.51 -5.41 59.53
C GLU A 786 -2.72 -6.72 59.45
N GLU A 787 -2.36 -7.33 60.58
CA GLU A 787 -1.58 -8.56 60.59
C GLU A 787 -2.44 -9.75 60.19
N GLN A 788 -3.67 -9.83 60.72
CA GLN A 788 -4.66 -10.79 60.26
C GLN A 788 -5.03 -10.56 58.79
N ALA A 789 -5.16 -9.31 58.35
CA ALA A 789 -5.43 -8.99 56.94
C ALA A 789 -4.35 -9.56 56.01
N ARG A 790 -3.07 -9.39 56.40
CA ARG A 790 -1.93 -9.95 55.68
C ARG A 790 -1.95 -11.46 55.64
N GLN A 791 -2.16 -12.10 56.78
CA GLN A 791 -2.20 -13.56 56.90
C GLN A 791 -3.33 -14.14 56.05
N ARG A 792 -4.52 -13.53 56.08
CA ARG A 792 -5.66 -13.96 55.26
C ARG A 792 -5.43 -13.73 53.78
N ALA A 793 -4.83 -12.60 53.39
CA ALA A 793 -4.50 -12.35 51.99
C ALA A 793 -3.47 -13.36 51.46
N PHE A 794 -2.43 -13.68 52.26
CA PHE A 794 -1.46 -14.72 51.91
C PHE A 794 -2.10 -16.09 51.83
N HIS A 795 -2.96 -16.45 52.78
CA HIS A 795 -3.69 -17.71 52.75
C HIS A 795 -4.54 -17.88 51.50
N VAL A 796 -5.26 -16.82 51.07
CA VAL A 796 -6.01 -16.84 49.82
C VAL A 796 -5.10 -17.14 48.63
N LEU A 797 -3.96 -16.46 48.54
CA LEU A 797 -3.01 -16.60 47.44
C LEU A 797 -2.27 -17.95 47.44
N ASP A 798 -1.94 -18.47 48.63
CA ASP A 798 -1.22 -19.74 48.80
C ASP A 798 -2.15 -20.96 48.64
N SER A 799 -3.47 -20.75 48.74
CA SER A 799 -4.50 -21.79 48.53
C SER A 799 -4.90 -21.99 47.06
N LEU A 800 -4.41 -21.14 46.14
CA LEU A 800 -4.72 -21.21 44.72
C LEU A 800 -4.14 -22.50 44.10
N THR A 801 -4.95 -23.20 43.31
CA THR A 801 -4.53 -24.42 42.61
C THR A 801 -4.62 -24.30 41.09
N LEU A 802 -5.47 -23.39 40.60
CA LEU A 802 -5.67 -23.09 39.19
C LEU A 802 -5.08 -21.73 38.81
N LEU A 803 -5.37 -20.70 39.61
CA LEU A 803 -4.96 -19.33 39.33
C LEU A 803 -3.50 -19.12 39.74
N SER A 804 -2.81 -18.19 39.07
CA SER A 804 -1.37 -18.03 39.26
C SER A 804 -1.05 -16.88 40.22
N LEU A 805 -0.29 -17.16 41.27
CA LEU A 805 0.38 -16.15 42.09
C LEU A 805 1.53 -15.51 41.28
N CYS A 806 1.23 -14.41 40.59
CA CYS A 806 2.16 -13.72 39.70
C CYS A 806 1.95 -12.20 39.73
N THR A 807 3.04 -11.45 39.90
CA THR A 807 3.01 -9.98 39.93
C THR A 807 2.77 -9.36 38.55
N ASN A 808 2.96 -10.13 37.47
CA ASN A 808 2.65 -9.68 36.12
C ASN A 808 1.12 -9.50 35.92
N LEU A 809 0.73 -8.93 34.79
CA LEU A 809 -0.66 -8.70 34.40
C LEU A 809 -0.76 -8.69 32.88
N GLY A 810 -1.98 -8.81 32.35
CA GLY A 810 -2.21 -8.83 30.91
C GLY A 810 -1.89 -10.16 30.25
N ASP A 811 -2.16 -11.26 30.95
CA ASP A 811 -2.02 -12.62 30.44
C ASP A 811 -3.41 -13.19 30.10
N THR A 812 -3.46 -14.24 29.30
CA THR A 812 -4.61 -15.13 29.13
C THR A 812 -4.94 -15.93 30.37
N LYS A 813 -4.05 -15.96 31.37
CA LYS A 813 -4.28 -16.57 32.69
C LYS A 813 -4.64 -15.51 33.72
N THR A 814 -5.47 -15.89 34.69
CA THR A 814 -5.81 -15.05 35.82
C THR A 814 -4.64 -15.01 36.80
N LEU A 815 -4.12 -13.80 37.02
CA LEU A 815 -2.91 -13.56 37.82
C LEU A 815 -3.25 -12.75 39.06
N LEU A 816 -2.87 -13.26 40.23
CA LEU A 816 -3.07 -12.60 41.51
C LEU A 816 -1.75 -12.23 42.18
N ALA A 817 -1.76 -11.12 42.90
CA ALA A 817 -0.62 -10.72 43.72
C ALA A 817 -1.09 -9.90 44.92
N HIS A 818 -0.31 -9.96 46.00
CA HIS A 818 -0.45 -9.07 47.15
C HIS A 818 0.38 -7.79 46.93
N PRO A 819 -0.21 -6.63 46.61
CA PRO A 819 0.54 -5.45 46.20
C PRO A 819 1.46 -4.91 47.31
N ALA A 820 1.01 -4.96 48.57
CA ALA A 820 1.75 -4.38 49.69
C ALA A 820 3.09 -5.07 49.96
N SER A 821 3.25 -6.36 49.66
CA SER A 821 4.52 -7.09 49.77
C SER A 821 5.31 -7.19 48.46
N THR A 822 4.71 -6.82 47.32
CA THR A 822 5.31 -7.00 45.99
C THR A 822 5.55 -5.67 45.28
N SER A 823 4.65 -5.25 44.38
CA SER A 823 4.77 -4.05 43.54
C SER A 823 4.96 -2.76 44.34
N HIS A 824 4.42 -2.72 45.56
CA HIS A 824 4.49 -1.58 46.47
C HIS A 824 5.28 -1.89 47.76
N GLY A 825 5.98 -3.03 47.80
CA GLY A 825 6.78 -3.46 48.96
C GLY A 825 7.95 -2.55 49.29
N ARG A 826 8.43 -1.77 48.31
CA ARG A 826 9.53 -0.79 48.50
C ARG A 826 9.07 0.56 49.04
N LEU A 827 7.77 0.84 49.07
CA LEU A 827 7.23 2.07 49.65
C LEU A 827 7.27 2.01 51.18
N THR A 828 7.32 3.16 51.83
CA THR A 828 7.13 3.23 53.29
C THR A 828 5.68 2.93 53.67
N PRO A 829 5.39 2.55 54.93
CA PRO A 829 4.00 2.34 55.38
C PRO A 829 3.09 3.54 55.10
N ALA A 830 3.57 4.77 55.38
CA ALA A 830 2.81 5.99 55.11
C ALA A 830 2.54 6.21 53.61
N GLN A 831 3.51 5.93 52.74
CA GLN A 831 3.33 6.03 51.29
C GLN A 831 2.33 4.98 50.77
N ARG A 832 2.36 3.75 51.29
CA ARG A 832 1.36 2.73 50.95
C ARG A 832 -0.04 3.14 51.39
N GLN A 833 -0.17 3.69 52.59
CA GLN A 833 -1.45 4.15 53.11
C GLN A 833 -2.03 5.28 52.25
N LEU A 834 -1.19 6.23 51.84
CA LEU A 834 -1.58 7.30 50.90
C LEU A 834 -2.04 6.75 49.54
N ALA A 835 -1.40 5.70 49.04
CA ALA A 835 -1.79 5.02 47.81
C ALA A 835 -2.97 4.03 47.98
N GLY A 836 -3.58 3.95 49.18
CA GLY A 836 -4.68 3.04 49.50
C GLY A 836 -4.31 1.55 49.46
N VAL A 837 -3.02 1.21 49.58
CA VAL A 837 -2.52 -0.17 49.52
C VAL A 837 -2.43 -0.77 50.92
N GLY A 838 -3.53 -1.39 51.37
CA GLY A 838 -3.61 -2.10 52.65
C GLY A 838 -3.02 -3.51 52.64
N GLN A 839 -2.79 -4.09 53.83
CA GLN A 839 -2.25 -5.45 54.00
C GLN A 839 -3.23 -6.57 53.62
N GLY A 840 -4.52 -6.28 53.51
CA GLY A 840 -5.54 -7.23 53.06
C GLY A 840 -5.83 -7.18 51.56
N LEU A 841 -5.12 -6.33 50.81
CA LEU A 841 -5.43 -6.05 49.41
C LEU A 841 -4.85 -7.14 48.48
N ILE A 842 -5.71 -7.70 47.64
CA ILE A 842 -5.33 -8.63 46.57
C ILE A 842 -5.68 -7.98 45.23
N ARG A 843 -4.71 -7.94 44.31
CA ARG A 843 -4.91 -7.46 42.94
C ARG A 843 -5.02 -8.65 41.99
N MET A 844 -6.09 -8.70 41.22
CA MET A 844 -6.38 -9.74 40.24
C MET A 844 -6.43 -9.16 38.82
N ALA A 845 -5.55 -9.64 37.95
CA ALA A 845 -5.67 -9.44 36.50
C ALA A 845 -6.39 -10.65 35.92
N VAL A 846 -7.60 -10.45 35.42
CA VAL A 846 -8.51 -11.53 35.03
C VAL A 846 -8.14 -12.08 33.66
N GLY A 847 -7.98 -13.40 33.59
CA GLY A 847 -7.62 -14.14 32.39
C GLY A 847 -8.82 -14.61 31.58
N LEU A 848 -8.57 -15.66 30.79
CA LEU A 848 -9.51 -16.27 29.88
C LEU A 848 -10.11 -17.60 30.38
N GLU A 849 -9.88 -17.95 31.65
CA GLU A 849 -10.48 -19.14 32.26
C GLU A 849 -12.01 -19.05 32.38
N HIS A 850 -12.65 -20.19 32.61
CA HIS A 850 -14.08 -20.25 32.86
C HIS A 850 -14.40 -19.63 34.22
N ILE A 851 -15.44 -18.79 34.30
CA ILE A 851 -15.69 -17.95 35.47
C ILE A 851 -15.92 -18.75 36.76
N HIS A 852 -16.64 -19.88 36.68
CA HIS A 852 -16.90 -20.71 37.84
C HIS A 852 -15.65 -21.42 38.37
N ASP A 853 -14.66 -21.68 37.51
CA ASP A 853 -13.40 -22.29 37.93
C ASP A 853 -12.55 -21.25 38.68
N ILE A 854 -12.56 -19.99 38.23
CA ILE A 854 -11.92 -18.87 38.92
C ILE A 854 -12.55 -18.66 40.31
N GLN A 855 -13.89 -18.65 40.39
CA GLN A 855 -14.62 -18.49 41.65
C GLN A 855 -14.31 -19.64 42.62
N ALA A 856 -14.38 -20.88 42.14
CA ALA A 856 -14.12 -22.06 42.97
C ALA A 856 -12.68 -22.07 43.53
N ASP A 857 -11.69 -21.69 42.73
CA ASP A 857 -10.29 -21.65 43.17
C ASP A 857 -10.05 -20.53 44.20
N LEU A 858 -10.71 -19.37 44.06
CA LEU A 858 -10.67 -18.30 45.06
C LEU A 858 -11.35 -18.71 46.38
N ASP A 859 -12.46 -19.44 46.30
CA ASP A 859 -13.22 -19.91 47.45
C ASP A 859 -12.42 -20.86 48.35
N LEU A 860 -11.48 -21.64 47.75
CA LEU A 860 -10.57 -22.50 48.52
C LEU A 860 -9.88 -21.72 49.63
N GLY A 861 -9.42 -20.51 49.35
CA GLY A 861 -8.76 -19.65 50.33
C GLY A 861 -9.71 -18.71 51.07
N LEU A 862 -10.73 -18.17 50.39
CA LEU A 862 -11.64 -17.20 50.99
C LEU A 862 -12.55 -17.80 52.07
N LEU A 863 -12.86 -19.09 51.99
CA LEU A 863 -13.75 -19.79 52.93
C LEU A 863 -13.01 -20.63 53.99
N SER A 864 -11.71 -20.88 53.84
CA SER A 864 -10.95 -21.81 54.70
C SER A 864 -10.00 -21.16 55.72
N PHE A 865 -9.91 -19.82 55.76
CA PHE A 865 -9.05 -19.09 56.70
C PHE A 865 -9.61 -18.98 58.11
#